data_AF-A0ABC9APD3-F1
#
_entry.id   AF-A0ABC9APD3-F1
#
_cell.length_a   1.000
_cell.length_b   1.000
_cell.length_c   1.000
_cell.angle_alpha   90.00
_cell.angle_beta   90.00
_cell.angle_gamma   90.00
#
_symmetry.space_group_name_H-M   'P 1'
#
loop_
_entity.id
_entity.type
_entity.pdbx_description
1 polymer ?
#
loop_
_entity_poly.entity_id
_entity_poly.type
_entity_poly.pdbx_seq_one_letter_code
_entity_poly.pdbx_strand_id
1 'polypeptide(L)'
;MSIYVTICPATPAASFALESEVSQAGQPTKIPLSPPRPSGYELRAPSRPAGHRLPRSAFSLLRRPPPPPPPRARAWGRQVSGMRPPRPPGPPPRLPTPSHRRRLLYLHLLVAPLLCFFAILTPALAAATGAPPAEAGDAGGERRVIRSRTRAAVAWPTMDTKGAVKEVLKKEPVSDVIALKDSMKYFDANFFNDSKLREMEDGAKEFNVPAFRENRKLVASENGGLHNPSVLLFKSSWSGDSMISETRTFDYPRASAVHRPSNDEDIAFMSVIELGELIRTKQITSRELTDIFMRRLKRYNPVLESVVTYTEDLAYKQAKEADDLLAEGKYLGPLHGIPYGLKDIIAVPHYKTTWGSRTFKKQVLDTEAFVYKRLKSAGAVLVAKLVTGSLAYDDIWFGGRTRNPWNIEEFSTGSSAGPAASTSAGMVPFAIGSETAGSITFPAARCGVTALRPTFGTVARTDVMSISESLDKLGPFCRSAVDCAIILDAIRGKDAGDPSSREVALGDPFHVDVTKLIVGYLDDAEMEVVDVLSSQGVKLVPFKLNYTIESVQSILNITMDVDMLAHFDNWQREGHDDDYEAQDQWPVELRRARLIPAVDYIQAQRARGKLIKEVRDSFTVDAFIGNVTDWERVCLGNLVGMPVVVVPTGLKSIENPPKGGTNRRTTVTTGIYAPPDHDHIALALAMAYQAVTDHNKQRPPIDDLGPNDGIHR
;
A
#
# COMPACT_ATOMS: atom_id res chain seq x y z
N MET A 1 11.70 0.01 -59.19
CA MET A 1 10.45 0.54 -58.62
C MET A 1 10.76 0.87 -57.15
N SER A 2 11.14 2.11 -56.78
CA SER A 2 10.75 3.43 -57.36
C SER A 2 9.22 3.59 -57.27
N ILE A 3 8.57 4.63 -56.73
CA ILE A 3 8.86 6.08 -56.58
C ILE A 3 7.78 6.63 -55.57
N TYR A 4 7.87 7.70 -54.76
CA TYR A 4 8.93 8.68 -54.40
C TYR A 4 8.41 9.63 -53.27
N VAL A 5 9.29 10.19 -52.40
CA VAL A 5 9.32 11.62 -51.94
C VAL A 5 8.12 12.19 -51.10
N THR A 6 8.26 13.08 -50.09
CA THR A 6 9.31 14.10 -49.78
C THR A 6 9.68 14.19 -48.29
N ILE A 7 10.97 14.39 -48.01
CA ILE A 7 11.49 15.18 -46.87
C ILE A 7 12.26 16.36 -47.49
N CYS A 8 12.09 17.59 -46.99
CA CYS A 8 13.06 18.70 -47.20
C CYS A 8 12.86 19.83 -46.16
N PRO A 9 13.89 20.68 -45.88
CA PRO A 9 14.03 21.27 -44.54
C PRO A 9 14.38 22.79 -44.45
N ALA A 10 14.33 23.30 -43.20
CA ALA A 10 15.23 24.28 -42.56
C ALA A 10 15.36 25.78 -42.99
N THR A 11 14.99 26.67 -42.04
CA THR A 11 15.73 27.88 -41.55
C THR A 11 15.90 29.13 -42.46
N PRO A 12 16.31 30.33 -41.93
CA PRO A 12 16.34 30.85 -40.54
C PRO A 12 15.78 32.30 -40.33
N ALA A 13 15.67 32.69 -39.05
CA ALA A 13 15.87 34.04 -38.46
C ALA A 13 15.09 35.29 -38.94
N ALA A 14 14.44 35.96 -37.98
CA ALA A 14 14.43 37.42 -37.85
C ALA A 14 14.23 37.84 -36.38
N SER A 15 15.02 38.80 -35.90
CA SER A 15 14.89 39.44 -34.59
C SER A 15 14.04 40.70 -34.71
N PHE A 16 13.23 41.04 -33.71
CA PHE A 16 12.85 42.44 -33.46
C PHE A 16 12.56 42.68 -31.97
N ALA A 17 13.34 43.60 -31.39
CA ALA A 17 13.02 44.29 -30.15
C ALA A 17 12.37 45.65 -30.49
N LEU A 18 11.51 46.15 -29.61
CA LEU A 18 11.07 47.54 -29.59
C LEU A 18 10.68 47.91 -28.14
N GLU A 19 11.63 48.53 -27.43
CA GLU A 19 11.31 49.70 -26.59
C GLU A 19 10.89 50.84 -27.56
N SER A 20 10.24 51.95 -27.20
CA SER A 20 10.08 52.66 -25.94
C SER A 20 8.90 53.66 -26.06
N GLU A 21 8.40 54.16 -24.91
CA GLU A 21 8.11 55.58 -24.60
C GLU A 21 7.20 55.59 -23.34
N VAL A 22 7.72 55.91 -22.15
CA VAL A 22 8.13 57.23 -21.64
C VAL A 22 6.96 58.17 -21.34
N SER A 23 6.70 58.39 -20.05
CA SER A 23 6.48 59.73 -19.53
C SER A 23 7.10 59.87 -18.13
N GLN A 24 7.71 61.04 -17.89
CA GLN A 24 8.40 61.43 -16.66
C GLN A 24 7.39 62.14 -15.71
N ALA A 25 7.68 62.69 -14.52
CA ALA A 25 8.92 63.01 -13.81
C ALA A 25 8.65 63.13 -12.30
N GLY A 26 9.69 63.13 -11.45
CA GLY A 26 9.56 63.42 -10.01
C GLY A 26 10.75 63.05 -9.13
N GLN A 27 11.88 63.76 -9.25
CA GLN A 27 13.07 63.64 -8.39
C GLN A 27 13.07 64.74 -7.26
N PRO A 28 14.13 64.90 -6.43
CA PRO A 28 14.69 63.96 -5.44
C PRO A 28 14.99 64.65 -4.08
N THR A 29 15.62 63.95 -3.12
CA THR A 29 16.52 64.60 -2.11
C THR A 29 17.63 63.65 -1.62
N LYS A 30 18.66 64.19 -0.96
CA LYS A 30 20.03 63.63 -0.88
C LYS A 30 20.52 63.28 0.55
N ILE A 31 21.05 62.06 0.73
CA ILE A 31 22.30 61.61 1.43
C ILE A 31 22.62 62.15 2.89
N PRO A 32 23.68 61.74 3.62
CA PRO A 32 23.67 60.76 4.74
C PRO A 32 24.12 61.30 6.12
N LEU A 33 24.22 60.44 7.16
CA LEU A 33 25.47 60.21 7.98
C LEU A 33 25.29 59.28 9.22
N SER A 34 26.09 58.21 9.25
CA SER A 34 26.86 57.60 10.39
C SER A 34 26.24 57.21 11.77
N PRO A 35 26.90 56.29 12.54
CA PRO A 35 26.25 55.47 13.60
C PRO A 35 26.82 55.67 15.02
N PRO A 36 26.29 54.94 16.04
CA PRO A 36 26.96 54.72 17.33
C PRO A 36 27.59 53.31 17.50
N ARG A 37 28.58 53.26 18.41
CA ARG A 37 29.34 52.13 19.00
C ARG A 37 29.58 52.49 20.50
N PRO A 38 30.22 51.68 21.37
CA PRO A 38 30.24 50.21 21.53
C PRO A 38 30.16 49.75 23.02
N SER A 39 30.17 48.43 23.26
CA SER A 39 30.76 47.75 24.45
C SER A 39 31.01 46.27 24.09
N GLY A 40 31.95 45.49 24.64
CA GLY A 40 33.13 45.79 25.49
C GLY A 40 33.81 44.46 25.93
N TYR A 41 35.15 44.37 25.85
CA TYR A 41 36.07 43.27 26.31
C TYR A 41 36.02 41.92 25.53
N GLU A 42 37.10 41.34 24.96
CA GLU A 42 38.42 40.83 25.47
C GLU A 42 38.34 39.42 26.15
N LEU A 43 39.18 38.39 25.90
CA LEU A 43 40.59 38.28 25.45
C LEU A 43 40.97 36.93 24.74
N ARG A 44 42.05 36.99 23.93
CA ARG A 44 43.12 35.99 23.62
C ARG A 44 42.84 34.55 23.10
N ALA A 45 43.56 34.21 22.03
CA ALA A 45 43.98 32.86 21.63
C ALA A 45 45.52 32.69 21.73
N PRO A 46 46.06 31.46 21.86
CA PRO A 46 47.50 31.19 21.78
C PRO A 46 47.97 30.68 20.40
N SER A 47 49.29 30.76 20.19
CA SER A 47 49.99 30.66 18.90
C SER A 47 50.51 29.24 18.54
N ARG A 48 50.76 29.02 17.24
CA ARG A 48 51.62 27.93 16.72
C ARG A 48 53.10 28.39 16.66
N PRO A 49 54.07 27.48 16.86
CA PRO A 49 55.41 27.60 16.28
C PRO A 49 55.50 26.84 14.93
N ALA A 50 56.62 27.03 14.21
CA ALA A 50 56.76 26.66 12.80
C ALA A 50 57.96 25.73 12.51
N GLY A 51 57.93 25.11 11.32
CA GLY A 51 59.13 24.82 10.54
C GLY A 51 59.49 23.35 10.31
N HIS A 52 59.44 22.90 9.05
CA HIS A 52 60.62 22.41 8.32
C HIS A 52 60.32 22.35 6.80
N ARG A 53 61.36 22.45 5.95
CA ARG A 53 61.26 22.56 4.48
C ARG A 53 61.61 21.24 3.78
N LEU A 54 60.79 20.86 2.78
CA LEU A 54 61.10 20.42 1.39
C LEU A 54 62.39 19.59 1.10
N PRO A 55 62.32 18.58 0.21
CA PRO A 55 62.37 18.88 -1.25
C PRO A 55 61.39 18.12 -2.17
N ARG A 56 61.39 18.51 -3.45
CA ARG A 56 60.50 18.05 -4.55
C ARG A 56 61.10 16.90 -5.38
N SER A 57 60.28 15.95 -5.81
CA SER A 57 60.31 15.17 -7.08
C SER A 57 59.27 14.03 -6.99
N ALA A 58 58.67 13.46 -8.04
CA ALA A 58 58.59 13.80 -9.47
C ALA A 58 57.20 13.37 -10.02
N PHE A 59 56.85 13.83 -11.23
CA PHE A 59 55.72 13.31 -12.00
C PHE A 59 55.98 11.86 -12.46
N SER A 60 54.99 10.96 -12.37
CA SER A 60 54.80 9.93 -13.40
C SER A 60 53.33 9.45 -13.46
N LEU A 61 52.84 9.21 -14.67
CA LEU A 61 51.50 8.68 -14.94
C LEU A 61 51.48 7.17 -14.71
N LEU A 62 50.42 6.65 -14.07
CA LEU A 62 50.03 5.25 -14.20
C LEU A 62 48.55 5.15 -14.59
N ARG A 63 48.31 4.84 -15.86
CA ARG A 63 46.99 4.39 -16.34
C ARG A 63 46.67 3.04 -15.71
N ARG A 64 45.45 2.87 -15.19
CA ARG A 64 44.95 1.53 -14.80
C ARG A 64 44.80 0.66 -16.07
N PRO A 65 45.20 -0.63 -16.04
CA PRO A 65 44.91 -1.55 -17.13
C PRO A 65 43.41 -1.92 -17.13
N PRO A 66 42.83 -2.28 -18.29
CA PRO A 66 41.45 -2.75 -18.38
C PRO A 66 41.29 -4.17 -17.79
N PRO A 67 40.08 -4.57 -17.38
CA PRO A 67 39.82 -5.90 -16.82
C PRO A 67 39.96 -7.01 -17.88
N PRO A 68 40.28 -8.26 -17.48
CA PRO A 68 40.42 -9.39 -18.39
C PRO A 68 39.05 -9.84 -18.96
N PRO A 69 39.02 -10.42 -20.18
CA PRO A 69 37.80 -10.96 -20.77
C PRO A 69 37.34 -12.25 -20.07
N PRO A 70 36.03 -12.58 -20.12
CA PRO A 70 35.49 -13.77 -19.48
C PRO A 70 36.01 -15.08 -20.12
N PRO A 71 36.12 -16.18 -19.34
CA PRO A 71 36.71 -17.42 -19.82
C PRO A 71 35.84 -18.12 -20.88
N ARG A 72 36.48 -18.59 -21.96
CA ARG A 72 35.85 -19.45 -22.97
C ARG A 72 35.55 -20.82 -22.38
N ALA A 73 34.28 -21.22 -22.39
CA ALA A 73 33.88 -22.58 -22.04
C ALA A 73 34.51 -23.60 -23.02
N ARG A 74 35.30 -24.54 -22.49
CA ARG A 74 35.76 -25.72 -23.26
C ARG A 74 34.67 -26.78 -23.23
N ALA A 75 34.15 -27.13 -24.39
CA ALA A 75 33.25 -28.27 -24.53
C ALA A 75 33.97 -29.58 -24.17
N TRP A 76 33.35 -30.37 -23.27
CA TRP A 76 33.65 -31.79 -23.10
C TRP A 76 32.51 -32.59 -23.70
N GLY A 77 32.76 -33.26 -24.81
CA GLY A 77 31.82 -34.22 -25.38
C GLY A 77 32.04 -35.61 -24.79
N ARG A 78 30.97 -36.22 -24.27
CA ARG A 78 30.80 -37.68 -24.28
C ARG A 78 29.37 -38.01 -24.70
N GLN A 79 29.25 -39.00 -25.57
CA GLN A 79 27.99 -39.45 -26.13
C GLN A 79 27.20 -40.26 -25.11
N VAL A 80 25.89 -40.01 -25.02
CA VAL A 80 24.89 -41.08 -24.88
C VAL A 80 23.79 -40.82 -25.91
N SER A 81 23.35 -41.87 -26.59
CA SER A 81 22.44 -41.84 -27.71
C SER A 81 20.97 -41.81 -27.30
N GLY A 82 20.15 -41.09 -28.08
CA GLY A 82 18.74 -41.47 -28.28
C GLY A 82 17.67 -40.51 -27.78
N MET A 83 17.39 -39.46 -28.56
CA MET A 83 16.03 -39.01 -28.94
C MET A 83 16.16 -37.86 -29.95
N ARG A 84 15.24 -37.77 -30.93
CA ARG A 84 15.22 -36.64 -31.88
C ARG A 84 14.48 -35.45 -31.26
N PRO A 85 15.00 -34.21 -31.31
CA PRO A 85 14.21 -33.03 -30.96
C PRO A 85 13.11 -32.79 -32.00
N PRO A 86 11.95 -32.21 -31.61
CA PRO A 86 10.88 -31.86 -32.54
C PRO A 86 11.31 -30.74 -33.50
N ARG A 87 10.72 -30.72 -34.70
CA ARG A 87 10.93 -29.63 -35.67
C ARG A 87 10.32 -28.32 -35.12
N PRO A 88 10.92 -27.14 -35.39
CA PRO A 88 10.25 -25.88 -35.13
C PRO A 88 8.98 -25.77 -35.99
N PRO A 89 7.93 -25.06 -35.50
CA PRO A 89 6.70 -24.88 -36.25
C PRO A 89 6.96 -24.08 -37.55
N GLY A 90 6.36 -24.54 -38.65
CA GLY A 90 6.38 -23.80 -39.91
C GLY A 90 5.54 -22.52 -39.83
N PRO A 91 5.71 -21.59 -40.79
CA PRO A 91 4.91 -20.37 -40.85
C PRO A 91 3.41 -20.70 -41.02
N PRO A 92 2.51 -19.85 -40.48
CA PRO A 92 1.07 -20.10 -40.55
C PRO A 92 0.56 -20.12 -42.01
N PRO A 93 -0.49 -20.92 -42.31
CA PRO A 93 -1.05 -21.00 -43.64
C PRO A 93 -1.63 -19.65 -44.08
N ARG A 94 -1.39 -19.27 -45.34
CA ARG A 94 -1.99 -18.07 -45.94
C ARG A 94 -3.50 -18.23 -46.02
N LEU A 95 -4.24 -17.28 -45.45
CA LEU A 95 -5.70 -17.20 -45.61
C LEU A 95 -6.05 -17.05 -47.10
N PRO A 96 -7.09 -17.73 -47.60
CA PRO A 96 -7.53 -17.60 -48.98
C PRO A 96 -8.13 -16.20 -49.23
N THR A 97 -7.75 -15.58 -50.34
CA THR A 97 -8.34 -14.32 -50.79
C THR A 97 -9.79 -14.52 -51.25
N PRO A 98 -10.74 -13.61 -50.92
CA PRO A 98 -12.13 -13.78 -51.33
C PRO A 98 -12.30 -13.63 -52.86
N SER A 99 -12.80 -14.67 -53.52
CA SER A 99 -13.19 -14.62 -54.93
C SER A 99 -14.47 -13.78 -55.14
N HIS A 100 -14.65 -13.26 -56.35
CA HIS A 100 -15.66 -12.24 -56.72
C HIS A 100 -17.15 -12.67 -56.66
N ARG A 101 -17.54 -13.69 -55.89
CA ARG A 101 -18.93 -14.19 -55.78
C ARG A 101 -19.57 -14.04 -54.39
N ARG A 102 -19.29 -12.94 -53.67
CA ARG A 102 -20.08 -12.49 -52.49
C ARG A 102 -20.29 -10.96 -52.45
N ARG A 103 -20.83 -10.38 -53.53
CA ARG A 103 -21.23 -8.95 -53.61
C ARG A 103 -22.72 -8.72 -53.92
N LEU A 104 -23.55 -9.77 -53.88
CA LEU A 104 -24.97 -9.71 -54.29
C LEU A 104 -25.97 -10.23 -53.25
N LEU A 105 -25.54 -10.43 -51.99
CA LEU A 105 -26.42 -10.86 -50.89
C LEU A 105 -26.41 -9.93 -49.66
N TYR A 106 -25.88 -8.70 -49.82
CA TYR A 106 -25.75 -7.71 -48.74
C TYR A 106 -26.58 -6.43 -48.96
N LEU A 107 -27.46 -6.41 -49.96
CA LEU A 107 -28.26 -5.24 -50.35
C LEU A 107 -29.78 -5.37 -50.05
N HIS A 108 -30.17 -6.35 -49.22
CA HIS A 108 -31.60 -6.60 -48.87
C HIS A 108 -31.89 -6.69 -47.36
N LEU A 109 -30.92 -6.38 -46.49
CA LEU A 109 -31.08 -6.47 -45.03
C LEU A 109 -30.81 -5.15 -44.26
N LEU A 110 -30.74 -4.01 -44.96
CA LEU A 110 -30.45 -2.70 -44.34
C LEU A 110 -31.44 -1.56 -44.71
N VAL A 111 -32.59 -1.87 -45.31
CA VAL A 111 -33.60 -0.85 -45.69
C VAL A 111 -34.98 -1.08 -45.02
N ALA A 112 -35.15 -2.17 -44.26
CA ALA A 112 -36.45 -2.57 -43.70
C ALA A 112 -36.96 -1.83 -42.45
N PRO A 113 -36.14 -1.29 -41.51
CA PRO A 113 -36.66 -0.70 -40.27
C PRO A 113 -36.86 0.83 -40.29
N LEU A 114 -36.66 1.51 -41.43
CA LEU A 114 -36.72 2.98 -41.54
C LEU A 114 -38.09 3.54 -41.96
N LEU A 115 -39.12 2.70 -42.07
CA LEU A 115 -40.49 3.08 -42.49
C LEU A 115 -41.59 2.79 -41.44
N CYS A 116 -41.25 2.34 -40.23
CA CYS A 116 -42.21 2.18 -39.13
C CYS A 116 -42.17 3.32 -38.09
N PHE A 117 -41.38 4.38 -38.32
CA PHE A 117 -41.18 5.48 -37.37
C PHE A 117 -42.07 6.72 -37.61
N PHE A 118 -43.07 6.62 -38.49
CA PHE A 118 -43.89 7.77 -38.94
C PHE A 118 -45.41 7.57 -38.86
N ALA A 119 -45.87 6.62 -38.04
CA ALA A 119 -47.29 6.47 -37.69
C ALA A 119 -47.45 6.30 -36.16
N ILE A 120 -48.52 6.87 -35.61
CA ILE A 120 -48.94 6.80 -34.19
C ILE A 120 -48.23 7.81 -33.24
N LEU A 121 -48.24 9.07 -33.67
CA LEU A 121 -48.43 10.29 -32.87
C LEU A 121 -49.24 11.23 -33.79
N THR A 122 -50.41 11.78 -33.47
CA THR A 122 -51.27 11.77 -32.26
C THR A 122 -52.73 11.98 -32.73
N PRO A 123 -53.76 11.79 -31.89
CA PRO A 123 -54.34 13.00 -31.27
C PRO A 123 -54.90 12.79 -29.85
N ALA A 124 -54.36 13.53 -28.89
CA ALA A 124 -54.99 13.77 -27.57
C ALA A 124 -54.32 14.97 -26.87
N LEU A 125 -54.58 16.19 -27.35
CA LEU A 125 -54.25 17.41 -26.61
C LEU A 125 -55.38 18.43 -26.77
N ALA A 126 -56.35 18.43 -25.85
CA ALA A 126 -57.49 19.35 -25.83
C ALA A 126 -58.13 19.50 -24.44
N ALA A 127 -57.39 20.08 -23.49
CA ALA A 127 -57.88 20.76 -22.28
C ALA A 127 -56.67 21.47 -21.62
N ALA A 128 -56.41 22.74 -21.95
CA ALA A 128 -56.96 23.91 -21.25
C ALA A 128 -56.34 24.10 -19.84
N THR A 129 -55.16 24.73 -19.74
CA THR A 129 -54.93 26.21 -19.58
C THR A 129 -55.24 26.76 -18.18
N GLY A 130 -54.23 27.35 -17.51
CA GLY A 130 -54.43 28.15 -16.31
C GLY A 130 -53.15 28.56 -15.56
N ALA A 131 -52.66 29.77 -15.82
CA ALA A 131 -51.64 30.50 -15.03
C ALA A 131 -51.63 31.98 -15.46
N PRO A 132 -51.11 32.95 -14.66
CA PRO A 132 -50.89 33.03 -13.21
C PRO A 132 -51.69 34.25 -12.62
N PRO A 133 -51.29 34.98 -11.55
CA PRO A 133 -50.09 35.84 -11.53
C PRO A 133 -49.27 35.86 -10.20
N ALA A 134 -48.21 36.66 -10.22
CA ALA A 134 -47.12 36.81 -9.24
C ALA A 134 -47.47 37.51 -7.90
N GLU A 135 -46.55 37.43 -6.93
CA GLU A 135 -45.93 38.63 -6.33
C GLU A 135 -44.58 38.34 -5.63
N ALA A 136 -43.88 39.39 -5.19
CA ALA A 136 -42.47 39.38 -4.75
C ALA A 136 -42.29 39.50 -3.21
N GLY A 137 -41.07 39.32 -2.68
CA GLY A 137 -40.82 39.65 -1.27
C GLY A 137 -39.52 39.17 -0.60
N ASP A 138 -38.40 39.80 -0.98
CA ASP A 138 -37.27 40.23 -0.10
C ASP A 138 -36.52 39.24 0.85
N ALA A 139 -35.44 39.76 1.44
CA ALA A 139 -34.33 39.04 2.05
C ALA A 139 -34.43 38.78 3.56
N GLY A 140 -33.64 37.80 4.01
CA GLY A 140 -33.35 37.53 5.42
C GLY A 140 -32.32 36.40 5.52
N GLY A 141 -31.20 36.63 6.22
CA GLY A 141 -30.10 35.67 6.27
C GLY A 141 -30.11 34.81 7.52
N GLU A 142 -29.34 33.71 7.50
CA GLU A 142 -28.47 33.36 8.63
C GLU A 142 -27.39 32.35 8.20
N ARG A 143 -26.12 32.66 8.45
CA ARG A 143 -25.02 31.69 8.30
C ARG A 143 -25.00 30.77 9.52
N ARG A 144 -25.52 29.54 9.39
CA ARG A 144 -25.40 28.55 10.48
C ARG A 144 -24.09 27.76 10.35
N VAL A 145 -23.13 28.11 11.20
CA VAL A 145 -21.90 27.33 11.42
C VAL A 145 -22.27 25.98 12.04
N ILE A 146 -22.13 24.90 11.28
CA ILE A 146 -22.23 23.55 11.83
C ILE A 146 -20.88 23.19 12.45
N ARG A 147 -20.79 23.30 13.78
CA ARG A 147 -19.68 22.72 14.55
C ARG A 147 -19.80 21.19 14.47
N SER A 148 -18.78 20.54 13.92
CA SER A 148 -18.61 19.09 14.05
C SER A 148 -18.43 18.73 15.53
N ARG A 149 -19.28 17.81 16.03
CA ARG A 149 -19.08 17.16 17.32
C ARG A 149 -18.46 15.79 17.09
N THR A 150 -17.18 15.67 17.43
CA THR A 150 -16.44 14.41 17.49
C THR A 150 -16.90 13.55 18.68
N ARG A 151 -16.65 12.23 18.59
CA ARG A 151 -16.97 11.13 19.53
C ARG A 151 -18.40 10.55 19.46
N ALA A 152 -18.50 9.37 18.86
CA ALA A 152 -18.87 8.15 19.58
C ALA A 152 -18.30 6.93 18.84
N ALA A 153 -17.83 5.92 19.56
CA ALA A 153 -17.50 4.62 18.96
C ALA A 153 -18.80 3.90 18.58
N VAL A 154 -18.86 3.30 17.38
CA VAL A 154 -19.98 2.44 17.00
C VAL A 154 -19.76 1.07 17.64
N ALA A 155 -20.26 0.91 18.86
CA ALA A 155 -20.47 -0.41 19.43
C ALA A 155 -21.66 -1.08 18.71
N TRP A 156 -21.45 -2.27 18.16
CA TRP A 156 -22.53 -3.10 17.63
C TRP A 156 -23.45 -3.54 18.78
N PRO A 157 -24.78 -3.34 18.70
CA PRO A 157 -25.68 -3.80 19.74
C PRO A 157 -25.86 -5.32 19.66
N THR A 158 -25.49 -6.02 20.72
CA THR A 158 -25.81 -7.43 20.92
C THR A 158 -27.31 -7.59 21.16
N MET A 159 -28.06 -8.00 20.13
CA MET A 159 -29.47 -8.37 20.30
C MET A 159 -29.61 -9.78 20.89
N ASP A 160 -30.49 -9.90 21.89
CA ASP A 160 -30.87 -11.17 22.51
C ASP A 160 -31.75 -12.00 21.56
N THR A 161 -31.20 -13.11 21.06
CA THR A 161 -31.73 -13.88 19.92
C THR A 161 -32.61 -15.07 20.33
N LYS A 162 -33.44 -14.94 21.37
CA LYS A 162 -34.38 -16.00 21.79
C LYS A 162 -35.87 -15.66 21.83
N GLY A 163 -36.27 -14.45 21.43
CA GLY A 163 -37.68 -14.02 21.42
C GLY A 163 -38.36 -13.78 20.06
N ALA A 164 -37.62 -13.40 19.02
CA ALA A 164 -38.19 -12.65 17.87
C ALA A 164 -38.48 -13.46 16.58
N VAL A 165 -38.35 -14.79 16.58
CA VAL A 165 -38.32 -15.62 15.35
C VAL A 165 -39.72 -15.89 14.73
N LYS A 166 -40.75 -15.06 14.99
CA LYS A 166 -42.12 -15.33 14.50
C LYS A 166 -42.98 -14.17 13.95
N GLU A 167 -42.55 -12.91 13.98
CA GLU A 167 -43.40 -11.79 13.49
C GLU A 167 -42.73 -10.79 12.52
N VAL A 168 -41.69 -11.20 11.78
CA VAL A 168 -41.14 -10.42 10.66
C VAL A 168 -41.23 -11.21 9.33
N LEU A 169 -42.46 -11.48 8.90
CA LEU A 169 -42.77 -12.03 7.57
C LEU A 169 -43.96 -11.30 6.90
N LYS A 170 -44.00 -9.97 7.01
CA LYS A 170 -44.76 -9.14 6.06
C LYS A 170 -43.93 -8.98 4.80
N LYS A 171 -44.11 -9.92 3.87
CA LYS A 171 -43.41 -9.96 2.58
C LYS A 171 -43.73 -8.72 1.74
N GLU A 172 -42.70 -7.92 1.44
CA GLU A 172 -42.64 -7.18 0.19
C GLU A 172 -42.70 -8.16 -1.00
N PRO A 173 -43.17 -7.73 -2.19
CA PRO A 173 -43.53 -8.65 -3.26
C PRO A 173 -42.33 -9.49 -3.74
N VAL A 174 -42.58 -10.76 -4.01
CA VAL A 174 -41.57 -11.72 -4.51
C VAL A 174 -41.20 -11.43 -5.98
N SER A 175 -41.79 -10.40 -6.61
CA SER A 175 -41.59 -10.01 -8.01
C SER A 175 -40.13 -9.74 -8.36
N ASP A 176 -39.42 -9.02 -7.49
CA ASP A 176 -38.14 -8.43 -7.84
C ASP A 176 -37.03 -9.48 -7.76
N VAL A 177 -37.12 -10.38 -6.75
CA VAL A 177 -36.31 -11.61 -6.67
C VAL A 177 -36.58 -12.55 -7.85
N ILE A 178 -37.84 -12.69 -8.31
CA ILE A 178 -38.15 -13.49 -9.51
C ILE A 178 -37.50 -12.87 -10.75
N ALA A 179 -37.62 -11.56 -10.93
CA ALA A 179 -37.00 -10.84 -12.04
C ALA A 179 -35.46 -10.94 -12.01
N LEU A 180 -34.84 -10.84 -10.83
CA LEU A 180 -33.40 -11.02 -10.66
C LEU A 180 -32.97 -12.46 -10.95
N LYS A 181 -33.71 -13.46 -10.46
CA LYS A 181 -33.46 -14.89 -10.69
C LYS A 181 -33.51 -15.26 -12.17
N ASP A 182 -34.47 -14.71 -12.91
CA ASP A 182 -34.53 -14.88 -14.36
C ASP A 182 -33.41 -14.11 -15.08
N SER A 183 -33.07 -12.90 -14.61
CA SER A 183 -31.96 -12.11 -15.14
C SER A 183 -30.60 -12.80 -14.96
N MET A 184 -30.39 -13.50 -13.85
CA MET A 184 -29.15 -14.24 -13.55
C MET A 184 -28.85 -15.34 -14.57
N LYS A 185 -29.84 -15.82 -15.33
CA LYS A 185 -29.62 -16.78 -16.44
C LYS A 185 -28.78 -16.17 -17.57
N TYR A 186 -28.87 -14.87 -17.81
CA TYR A 186 -28.07 -14.18 -18.84
C TYR A 186 -26.62 -13.92 -18.42
N PHE A 187 -26.34 -13.98 -17.11
CA PHE A 187 -25.00 -13.83 -16.53
C PHE A 187 -24.36 -15.18 -16.15
N ASP A 188 -24.95 -16.30 -16.56
CA ASP A 188 -24.54 -17.65 -16.17
C ASP A 188 -24.41 -17.78 -14.63
N ALA A 189 -25.41 -17.23 -13.93
CA ALA A 189 -25.41 -16.97 -12.49
C ALA A 189 -26.57 -17.65 -11.74
N ASN A 190 -27.22 -18.63 -12.38
CA ASN A 190 -28.47 -19.25 -11.91
C ASN A 190 -28.30 -20.25 -10.75
N PHE A 191 -27.13 -20.30 -10.12
CA PHE A 191 -26.80 -21.18 -8.99
C PHE A 191 -27.14 -20.57 -7.61
N PHE A 192 -27.47 -19.27 -7.54
CA PHE A 192 -27.89 -18.64 -6.29
C PHE A 192 -29.33 -19.01 -5.88
N ASN A 193 -29.53 -19.24 -4.58
CA ASN A 193 -30.85 -19.46 -3.99
C ASN A 193 -31.58 -18.13 -3.72
N ASP A 194 -32.89 -18.21 -3.44
CA ASP A 194 -33.75 -17.03 -3.24
C ASP A 194 -33.35 -16.13 -2.06
N SER A 195 -32.57 -16.63 -1.10
CA SER A 195 -32.03 -15.84 0.01
C SER A 195 -30.80 -15.03 -0.44
N LYS A 196 -29.85 -15.69 -1.13
CA LYS A 196 -28.68 -15.04 -1.74
C LYS A 196 -29.09 -13.96 -2.75
N LEU A 197 -30.15 -14.20 -3.52
CA LEU A 197 -30.68 -13.22 -4.48
C LEU A 197 -31.30 -11.97 -3.81
N ARG A 198 -31.88 -12.09 -2.61
CA ARG A 198 -32.37 -10.92 -1.84
C ARG A 198 -31.21 -10.06 -1.36
N GLU A 199 -30.21 -10.69 -0.77
CA GLU A 199 -28.98 -10.01 -0.33
C GLU A 199 -28.29 -9.27 -1.49
N MET A 200 -28.25 -9.87 -2.69
CA MET A 200 -27.78 -9.20 -3.91
C MET A 200 -28.63 -8.00 -4.32
N GLU A 201 -29.96 -8.11 -4.20
CA GLU A 201 -30.90 -7.03 -4.50
C GLU A 201 -30.74 -5.85 -3.54
N ASP A 202 -30.64 -6.12 -2.24
CA ASP A 202 -30.44 -5.12 -1.19
C ASP A 202 -29.09 -4.43 -1.35
N GLY A 203 -27.99 -5.19 -1.49
CA GLY A 203 -26.66 -4.65 -1.78
C GLY A 203 -26.60 -3.86 -3.09
N ALA A 204 -27.42 -4.18 -4.09
CA ALA A 204 -27.52 -3.39 -5.30
C ALA A 204 -28.22 -2.04 -5.09
N LYS A 205 -29.29 -2.02 -4.28
CA LYS A 205 -30.05 -0.80 -3.93
C LYS A 205 -29.25 0.13 -3.01
N GLU A 206 -28.61 -0.43 -1.99
CA GLU A 206 -27.90 0.31 -0.94
C GLU A 206 -26.50 0.77 -1.38
N PHE A 207 -25.77 -0.04 -2.15
CA PHE A 207 -24.39 0.24 -2.51
C PHE A 207 -24.19 0.52 -4.00
N ASN A 208 -24.47 -0.47 -4.86
CA ASN A 208 -24.04 -0.43 -6.27
C ASN A 208 -24.69 0.74 -7.03
N VAL A 209 -26.03 0.86 -7.00
CA VAL A 209 -26.76 1.88 -7.77
C VAL A 209 -26.42 3.32 -7.33
N PRO A 210 -26.32 3.64 -6.02
CA PRO A 210 -25.77 4.92 -5.56
C PRO A 210 -24.36 5.20 -6.11
N ALA A 211 -23.43 4.25 -5.96
CA ALA A 211 -22.04 4.40 -6.42
C ALA A 211 -21.94 4.57 -7.96
N PHE A 212 -22.79 3.89 -8.74
CA PHE A 212 -22.87 4.10 -10.20
C PHE A 212 -23.33 5.52 -10.55
N ARG A 213 -24.36 6.02 -9.85
CA ARG A 213 -24.88 7.38 -10.08
C ARG A 213 -23.85 8.45 -9.71
N GLU A 214 -23.13 8.27 -8.60
CA GLU A 214 -22.04 9.16 -8.19
C GLU A 214 -20.92 9.19 -9.24
N ASN A 215 -20.35 8.03 -9.59
CA ASN A 215 -19.28 7.95 -10.58
C ASN A 215 -19.71 8.51 -11.95
N ARG A 216 -20.93 8.21 -12.42
CA ARG A 216 -21.44 8.78 -13.67
C ARG A 216 -21.61 10.30 -13.60
N LYS A 217 -22.08 10.86 -12.47
CA LYS A 217 -22.17 12.31 -12.23
C LYS A 217 -20.78 12.96 -12.31
N LEU A 218 -19.77 12.34 -11.69
CA LEU A 218 -18.39 12.83 -11.61
C LEU A 218 -17.65 12.83 -12.95
N VAL A 219 -17.78 11.78 -13.77
CA VAL A 219 -16.93 11.59 -14.95
C VAL A 219 -17.62 11.25 -16.26
N ALA A 220 -18.92 10.92 -16.29
CA ALA A 220 -19.61 10.44 -17.50
C ALA A 220 -20.66 11.40 -18.07
N SER A 221 -21.07 12.42 -17.31
CA SER A 221 -22.13 13.37 -17.65
C SER A 221 -21.85 14.17 -18.94
N GLU A 222 -20.59 14.55 -19.17
CA GLU A 222 -20.16 15.22 -20.39
C GLU A 222 -19.51 14.22 -21.36
N ASN A 223 -20.03 14.13 -22.59
CA ASN A 223 -19.48 13.31 -23.68
C ASN A 223 -19.15 11.84 -23.29
N GLY A 224 -19.93 11.25 -22.37
CA GLY A 224 -19.72 9.89 -21.89
C GLY A 224 -18.39 9.68 -21.15
N GLY A 225 -17.73 10.76 -20.74
CA GLY A 225 -16.43 10.73 -20.05
C GLY A 225 -15.20 10.61 -20.94
N LEU A 226 -15.29 10.98 -22.22
CA LEU A 226 -14.14 10.96 -23.14
C LEU A 226 -12.93 11.81 -22.68
N HIS A 227 -13.16 12.85 -21.86
CA HIS A 227 -12.09 13.67 -21.28
C HIS A 227 -11.42 13.05 -20.03
N ASN A 228 -12.00 11.97 -19.48
CA ASN A 228 -11.46 11.23 -18.34
C ASN A 228 -10.92 9.88 -18.84
N PRO A 229 -9.58 9.70 -18.96
CA PRO A 229 -9.02 8.39 -19.29
C PRO A 229 -9.20 7.41 -18.13
N SER A 230 -9.44 6.14 -18.46
CA SER A 230 -9.57 5.05 -17.47
C SER A 230 -8.18 4.50 -17.10
N VAL A 231 -7.91 4.26 -15.81
CA VAL A 231 -6.61 3.75 -15.31
C VAL A 231 -6.57 2.23 -15.12
N LEU A 232 -7.06 1.46 -16.09
CA LEU A 232 -7.16 -0.02 -16.01
C LEU A 232 -5.83 -0.70 -15.66
N LEU A 233 -4.73 -0.33 -16.30
CA LEU A 233 -3.39 -0.67 -15.83
C LEU A 233 -2.88 0.48 -14.96
N PHE A 234 -3.11 0.38 -13.66
CA PHE A 234 -2.72 1.44 -12.73
C PHE A 234 -1.19 1.58 -12.62
N LYS A 235 -0.71 2.82 -12.71
CA LYS A 235 0.67 3.21 -12.41
C LYS A 235 0.62 4.47 -11.56
N SER A 236 1.24 4.45 -10.40
CA SER A 236 1.18 5.55 -9.42
C SER A 236 2.15 6.70 -9.69
N SER A 237 3.13 6.54 -10.60
CA SER A 237 4.15 7.56 -10.87
C SER A 237 3.53 8.89 -11.31
N TRP A 238 3.91 9.99 -10.66
CA TRP A 238 3.48 11.33 -11.02
C TRP A 238 4.40 12.00 -12.05
N SER A 239 5.67 11.57 -12.11
CA SER A 239 6.61 11.89 -13.18
C SER A 239 6.29 11.08 -14.44
N GLY A 240 6.21 11.74 -15.59
CA GLY A 240 5.88 11.09 -16.87
C GLY A 240 6.98 10.17 -17.41
N ASP A 241 8.23 10.41 -17.01
CA ASP A 241 9.39 9.59 -17.39
C ASP A 241 9.94 8.82 -16.20
N SER A 242 10.26 7.54 -16.42
CA SER A 242 11.14 6.80 -15.52
C SER A 242 12.53 7.43 -15.58
N MET A 243 12.88 8.21 -14.55
CA MET A 243 14.28 8.51 -14.23
C MET A 243 14.99 7.18 -14.01
N ILE A 244 15.69 6.68 -15.04
CA ILE A 244 16.58 5.52 -14.93
C ILE A 244 17.83 5.97 -14.16
N SER A 245 17.68 6.18 -12.86
CA SER A 245 18.80 6.08 -11.94
C SER A 245 19.20 4.61 -11.86
N GLU A 246 20.49 4.35 -11.79
CA GLU A 246 20.97 3.05 -11.32
C GLU A 246 20.32 2.76 -9.96
N THR A 247 19.77 1.55 -9.77
CA THR A 247 19.17 1.11 -8.52
C THR A 247 20.29 0.92 -7.48
N ARG A 248 20.65 2.03 -6.82
CA ARG A 248 21.65 2.03 -5.74
C ARG A 248 20.97 1.58 -4.46
N THR A 249 21.57 0.57 -3.81
CA THR A 249 21.32 0.24 -2.41
C THR A 249 21.51 1.49 -1.56
N PHE A 250 20.68 1.69 -0.54
CA PHE A 250 20.86 2.78 0.41
C PHE A 250 22.16 2.59 1.21
N ASP A 251 22.82 3.68 1.60
CA ASP A 251 24.04 3.62 2.39
C ASP A 251 23.68 3.54 3.88
N TYR A 252 23.41 2.31 4.34
CA TYR A 252 22.91 2.05 5.69
C TYR A 252 23.88 2.55 6.77
N PRO A 253 23.40 3.21 7.84
CA PRO A 253 24.25 3.65 8.93
C PRO A 253 24.85 2.45 9.67
N ARG A 254 26.13 2.56 10.06
CA ARG A 254 26.79 1.52 10.86
C ARG A 254 26.51 1.74 12.34
N ALA A 255 25.78 0.81 12.96
CA ALA A 255 25.72 0.75 14.41
C ALA A 255 27.13 0.45 14.96
N SER A 256 27.69 1.40 15.71
CA SER A 256 29.03 1.31 16.27
C SER A 256 28.96 0.95 17.76
N ALA A 257 29.88 0.10 18.23
CA ALA A 257 29.93 -0.37 19.62
C ALA A 257 28.64 -1.09 20.10
N VAL A 258 27.95 -1.81 19.21
CA VAL A 258 26.85 -2.71 19.62
C VAL A 258 27.43 -3.88 20.41
N HIS A 259 26.96 -4.05 21.64
CA HIS A 259 27.32 -5.16 22.50
C HIS A 259 26.12 -6.07 22.70
N ARG A 260 26.34 -7.39 22.71
CA ARG A 260 25.29 -8.36 23.00
C ARG A 260 24.73 -8.13 24.42
N PRO A 261 23.40 -7.92 24.57
CA PRO A 261 22.75 -7.88 25.88
C PRO A 261 22.94 -9.17 26.67
N SER A 262 22.85 -9.08 28.01
CA SER A 262 23.00 -10.23 28.91
C SER A 262 21.81 -11.19 28.90
N ASN A 263 20.68 -10.82 28.29
CA ASN A 263 19.45 -11.61 28.25
C ASN A 263 18.84 -11.63 26.83
N ASP A 264 18.14 -12.73 26.53
CA ASP A 264 17.50 -12.97 25.23
C ASP A 264 16.28 -12.06 24.97
N GLU A 265 15.65 -11.55 26.03
CA GLU A 265 14.49 -10.65 25.94
C GLU A 265 14.90 -9.32 25.29
N ASP A 266 16.02 -8.73 25.73
CA ASP A 266 16.56 -7.52 25.14
C ASP A 266 17.02 -7.72 23.69
N ILE A 267 17.62 -8.87 23.36
CA ILE A 267 18.00 -9.24 21.99
C ILE A 267 16.77 -9.23 21.07
N ALA A 268 15.63 -9.76 21.54
CA ALA A 268 14.40 -9.78 20.77
C ALA A 268 13.81 -8.38 20.48
N PHE A 269 14.25 -7.37 21.23
CA PHE A 269 13.87 -5.97 21.06
C PHE A 269 15.06 -5.07 20.64
N MET A 270 16.07 -5.62 19.97
CA MET A 270 17.06 -4.85 19.19
C MET A 270 16.50 -4.50 17.79
N SER A 271 17.12 -3.54 17.09
CA SER A 271 16.86 -3.23 15.69
C SER A 271 17.56 -4.20 14.73
N VAL A 272 17.17 -4.20 13.45
CA VAL A 272 17.78 -5.05 12.42
C VAL A 272 19.26 -4.71 12.22
N ILE A 273 19.65 -3.43 12.27
CA ILE A 273 21.07 -3.03 12.16
C ILE A 273 21.87 -3.60 13.33
N GLU A 274 21.36 -3.46 14.56
CA GLU A 274 22.07 -3.93 15.75
C GLU A 274 22.21 -5.46 15.77
N LEU A 275 21.16 -6.19 15.40
CA LEU A 275 21.20 -7.65 15.26
C LEU A 275 22.18 -8.09 14.15
N GLY A 276 22.16 -7.41 13.00
CA GLY A 276 23.11 -7.66 11.91
C GLY A 276 24.56 -7.40 12.34
N GLU A 277 24.80 -6.36 13.14
CA GLU A 277 26.11 -6.04 13.71
C GLU A 277 26.58 -7.10 14.73
N LEU A 278 25.69 -7.63 15.58
CA LEU A 278 26.02 -8.75 16.48
C LEU A 278 26.45 -10.00 15.70
N ILE A 279 25.74 -10.35 14.62
CA ILE A 279 26.12 -11.46 13.73
C ILE A 279 27.46 -11.16 13.04
N ARG A 280 27.59 -9.99 12.40
CA ARG A 280 28.81 -9.58 11.66
C ARG A 280 30.06 -9.58 12.54
N THR A 281 29.91 -9.21 13.82
CA THR A 281 31.00 -9.22 14.83
C THR A 281 31.16 -10.56 15.57
N LYS A 282 30.36 -11.57 15.23
CA LYS A 282 30.37 -12.92 15.80
C LYS A 282 30.09 -12.95 17.32
N GLN A 283 29.34 -11.97 17.82
CA GLN A 283 28.82 -11.96 19.20
C GLN A 283 27.61 -12.88 19.39
N ILE A 284 26.92 -13.19 18.29
CA ILE A 284 25.85 -14.19 18.20
C ILE A 284 25.95 -14.89 16.83
N THR A 285 25.52 -16.14 16.75
CA THR A 285 25.35 -16.84 15.44
C THR A 285 23.94 -16.65 14.91
N SER A 286 23.75 -16.80 13.59
CA SER A 286 22.40 -16.81 13.00
C SER A 286 21.58 -17.98 13.54
N ARG A 287 22.21 -19.15 13.75
CA ARG A 287 21.58 -20.30 14.41
C ARG A 287 21.04 -19.95 15.80
N GLU A 288 21.87 -19.33 16.64
CA GLU A 288 21.49 -18.94 18.01
C GLU A 288 20.40 -17.85 18.02
N LEU A 289 20.49 -16.84 17.14
CA LEU A 289 19.46 -15.81 17.01
C LEU A 289 18.11 -16.43 16.55
N THR A 290 18.17 -17.40 15.64
CA THR A 290 17.00 -18.17 15.19
C THR A 290 16.38 -18.98 16.34
N ASP A 291 17.20 -19.57 17.22
CA ASP A 291 16.74 -20.28 18.43
C ASP A 291 16.11 -19.35 19.48
N ILE A 292 16.55 -18.09 19.58
CA ILE A 292 15.88 -17.07 20.41
C ILE A 292 14.47 -16.80 19.89
N PHE A 293 14.34 -16.41 18.62
CA PHE A 293 13.03 -16.05 18.06
C PHE A 293 12.09 -17.25 17.94
N MET A 294 12.58 -18.45 17.62
CA MET A 294 11.76 -19.67 17.60
C MET A 294 11.19 -20.02 18.98
N ARG A 295 11.96 -19.84 20.07
CA ARG A 295 11.44 -19.98 21.45
C ARG A 295 10.34 -18.97 21.75
N ARG A 296 10.52 -17.70 21.37
CA ARG A 296 9.50 -16.63 21.57
C ARG A 296 8.23 -16.90 20.77
N LEU A 297 8.38 -17.29 19.50
CA LEU A 297 7.29 -17.73 18.62
C LEU A 297 6.47 -18.88 19.23
N LYS A 298 7.12 -19.85 19.89
CA LYS A 298 6.45 -20.96 20.59
C LYS A 298 5.86 -20.55 21.95
N ARG A 299 6.46 -19.58 22.66
CA ARG A 299 5.99 -19.05 23.96
C ARG A 299 4.70 -18.23 23.85
N TYR A 300 4.65 -17.27 22.91
CA TYR A 300 3.58 -16.27 22.86
C TYR A 300 2.44 -16.59 21.88
N ASN A 301 2.68 -17.41 20.85
CA ASN A 301 1.62 -17.78 19.90
C ASN A 301 0.39 -18.46 20.54
N PRO A 302 0.50 -19.29 21.60
CA PRO A 302 -0.68 -19.82 22.30
C PRO A 302 -1.58 -18.76 22.99
N VAL A 303 -1.14 -17.50 23.06
CA VAL A 303 -1.90 -16.36 23.59
C VAL A 303 -2.32 -15.41 22.48
N LEU A 304 -1.40 -15.10 21.55
CA LEU A 304 -1.63 -14.12 20.51
C LEU A 304 -2.30 -14.69 19.26
N GLU A 305 -2.17 -15.99 19.01
CA GLU A 305 -2.70 -16.68 17.83
C GLU A 305 -2.29 -15.97 16.52
N SER A 306 -0.98 -15.75 16.33
CA SER A 306 -0.40 -14.93 15.27
C SER A 306 0.38 -15.73 14.21
N VAL A 307 0.57 -17.04 14.41
CA VAL A 307 1.36 -17.94 13.54
C VAL A 307 0.50 -19.06 12.95
N VAL A 308 0.54 -19.23 11.62
CA VAL A 308 -0.11 -20.33 10.90
C VAL A 308 0.81 -21.56 10.78
N THR A 309 2.11 -21.35 10.56
CA THR A 309 3.08 -22.44 10.38
C THR A 309 4.48 -21.97 10.77
N TYR A 310 5.12 -22.69 11.70
CA TYR A 310 6.56 -22.53 11.97
C TYR A 310 7.35 -23.18 10.83
N THR A 311 8.39 -22.51 10.33
CA THR A 311 9.22 -22.99 9.22
C THR A 311 10.54 -23.56 9.73
N GLU A 312 10.50 -24.29 10.85
CA GLU A 312 11.67 -24.63 11.69
C GLU A 312 12.83 -25.31 10.93
N ASP A 313 12.56 -26.32 10.12
CA ASP A 313 13.59 -27.00 9.30
C ASP A 313 14.26 -26.05 8.28
N LEU A 314 13.45 -25.22 7.60
CA LEU A 314 13.94 -24.21 6.67
C LEU A 314 14.72 -23.11 7.39
N ALA A 315 14.23 -22.67 8.55
CA ALA A 315 14.86 -21.64 9.36
C ALA A 315 16.27 -22.08 9.77
N TYR A 316 16.40 -23.29 10.30
CA TYR A 316 17.69 -23.82 10.71
C TYR A 316 18.64 -24.12 9.55
N LYS A 317 18.11 -24.50 8.38
CA LYS A 317 18.90 -24.59 7.16
C LYS A 317 19.43 -23.23 6.72
N GLN A 318 18.56 -22.22 6.60
CA GLN A 318 18.94 -20.86 6.20
C GLN A 318 19.90 -20.19 7.18
N ALA A 319 19.68 -20.39 8.49
CA ALA A 319 20.57 -19.88 9.52
C ALA A 319 21.97 -20.49 9.43
N LYS A 320 22.06 -21.82 9.18
CA LYS A 320 23.34 -22.49 8.94
C LYS A 320 24.01 -21.97 7.65
N GLU A 321 23.25 -21.77 6.57
CA GLU A 321 23.76 -21.21 5.31
C GLU A 321 24.32 -19.78 5.52
N ALA A 322 23.70 -18.96 6.37
CA ALA A 322 24.23 -17.65 6.75
C ALA A 322 25.53 -17.78 7.57
N ASP A 323 25.54 -18.60 8.63
CA ASP A 323 26.74 -18.83 9.46
C ASP A 323 27.93 -19.38 8.65
N ASP A 324 27.67 -20.29 7.70
CA ASP A 324 28.68 -20.81 6.75
C ASP A 324 29.25 -19.70 5.85
N LEU A 325 28.38 -18.87 5.25
CA LEU A 325 28.80 -17.72 4.43
C LEU A 325 29.63 -16.71 5.23
N LEU A 326 29.25 -16.43 6.49
CA LEU A 326 30.02 -15.56 7.37
C LEU A 326 31.38 -16.17 7.76
N ALA A 327 31.46 -17.49 7.91
CA ALA A 327 32.73 -18.20 8.13
C ALA A 327 33.67 -18.09 6.92
N GLU A 328 33.12 -18.09 5.70
CA GLU A 328 33.85 -17.79 4.45
C GLU A 328 34.18 -16.29 4.26
N GLY A 329 33.77 -15.42 5.18
CA GLY A 329 33.98 -13.96 5.11
C GLY A 329 32.98 -13.21 4.23
N LYS A 330 31.88 -13.84 3.81
CA LYS A 330 30.83 -13.27 2.95
C LYS A 330 29.64 -12.76 3.79
N TYR A 331 29.75 -11.55 4.31
CA TYR A 331 28.62 -10.85 4.92
C TYR A 331 27.75 -10.20 3.83
N LEU A 332 26.44 -10.48 3.83
CA LEU A 332 25.52 -10.02 2.78
C LEU A 332 24.86 -8.65 3.06
N GLY A 333 25.11 -8.05 4.22
CA GLY A 333 24.46 -6.82 4.68
C GLY A 333 23.57 -7.06 5.91
N PRO A 334 22.82 -6.04 6.39
CA PRO A 334 22.13 -6.09 7.68
C PRO A 334 21.12 -7.23 7.88
N LEU A 335 20.60 -7.83 6.81
CA LEU A 335 19.64 -8.95 6.87
C LEU A 335 20.30 -10.33 6.93
N HIS A 336 21.62 -10.40 6.84
CA HIS A 336 22.38 -11.64 6.84
C HIS A 336 22.18 -12.39 8.16
N GLY A 337 21.47 -13.52 8.10
CA GLY A 337 21.17 -14.38 9.24
C GLY A 337 20.02 -13.90 10.14
N ILE A 338 19.26 -12.87 9.74
CA ILE A 338 18.20 -12.27 10.57
C ILE A 338 16.87 -13.03 10.41
N PRO A 339 16.24 -13.49 11.51
CA PRO A 339 14.91 -14.09 11.49
C PRO A 339 13.81 -13.13 11.02
N TYR A 340 12.80 -13.64 10.32
CA TYR A 340 11.61 -12.87 9.94
C TYR A 340 10.36 -13.73 9.71
N GLY A 341 9.20 -13.08 9.64
CA GLY A 341 7.91 -13.72 9.31
C GLY A 341 7.29 -13.21 8.00
N LEU A 342 6.47 -14.06 7.36
CA LEU A 342 5.70 -13.71 6.16
C LEU A 342 4.21 -13.93 6.38
N LYS A 343 3.37 -12.95 6.06
CA LYS A 343 1.91 -13.11 5.99
C LYS A 343 1.53 -14.31 5.11
N ASP A 344 0.56 -15.11 5.54
CA ASP A 344 0.22 -16.40 4.91
C ASP A 344 -0.57 -16.32 3.57
N ILE A 345 -0.36 -15.23 2.83
CA ILE A 345 -0.69 -15.10 1.41
C ILE A 345 0.53 -15.19 0.48
N ILE A 346 1.74 -15.15 1.04
CA ILE A 346 2.99 -15.15 0.30
C ILE A 346 3.45 -16.60 0.12
N ALA A 347 3.62 -17.04 -1.14
CA ALA A 347 4.01 -18.41 -1.46
C ALA A 347 5.46 -18.71 -1.07
N VAL A 348 5.64 -19.87 -0.43
CA VAL A 348 6.95 -20.44 -0.05
C VAL A 348 6.89 -21.94 -0.37
N PRO A 349 7.79 -22.49 -1.19
CA PRO A 349 7.73 -23.88 -1.63
C PRO A 349 7.68 -24.87 -0.46
N HIS A 350 6.91 -25.94 -0.63
CA HIS A 350 6.68 -27.00 0.36
C HIS A 350 6.03 -26.58 1.70
N TYR A 351 5.86 -25.28 1.97
CA TYR A 351 5.17 -24.76 3.15
C TYR A 351 3.74 -24.35 2.83
N LYS A 352 2.88 -24.40 3.85
CA LYS A 352 1.49 -23.97 3.70
C LYS A 352 1.42 -22.50 3.30
N THR A 353 0.45 -22.21 2.43
CA THR A 353 0.04 -20.85 2.06
C THR A 353 -1.48 -20.86 1.97
N THR A 354 -2.11 -20.73 3.12
CA THR A 354 -3.54 -21.04 3.35
C THR A 354 -4.48 -19.87 3.14
N TRP A 355 -3.94 -18.67 2.95
CA TRP A 355 -4.70 -17.43 2.81
C TRP A 355 -5.63 -17.15 4.01
N GLY A 356 -5.36 -17.76 5.18
CA GLY A 356 -6.19 -17.62 6.38
C GLY A 356 -7.58 -18.28 6.29
N SER A 357 -7.90 -18.94 5.18
CA SER A 357 -9.25 -19.41 4.85
C SER A 357 -9.46 -20.90 5.09
N ARG A 358 -10.62 -21.28 5.63
CA ARG A 358 -11.00 -22.69 5.84
C ARG A 358 -10.86 -23.53 4.56
N THR A 359 -11.30 -23.00 3.42
CA THR A 359 -11.25 -23.68 2.13
C THR A 359 -9.82 -24.01 1.70
N PHE A 360 -8.88 -23.10 1.96
CA PHE A 360 -7.48 -23.22 1.57
C PHE A 360 -6.55 -23.69 2.72
N LYS A 361 -7.11 -24.14 3.86
CA LYS A 361 -6.37 -24.51 5.10
C LYS A 361 -5.29 -25.60 4.95
N LYS A 362 -5.33 -26.37 3.87
CA LYS A 362 -4.33 -27.41 3.53
C LYS A 362 -3.46 -27.05 2.32
N GLN A 363 -3.67 -25.88 1.71
CA GLN A 363 -2.98 -25.45 0.49
C GLN A 363 -1.46 -25.30 0.72
N VAL A 364 -0.70 -25.88 -0.20
CA VAL A 364 0.74 -25.69 -0.38
C VAL A 364 0.92 -25.25 -1.83
N LEU A 365 1.58 -24.12 -2.04
CA LEU A 365 1.89 -23.59 -3.36
C LEU A 365 3.38 -23.84 -3.60
N ASP A 366 3.71 -24.66 -4.60
CA ASP A 366 5.10 -25.00 -4.93
C ASP A 366 5.76 -23.94 -5.83
N THR A 367 5.50 -22.67 -5.50
CA THR A 367 6.07 -21.49 -6.15
C THR A 367 6.74 -20.60 -5.10
N GLU A 368 7.63 -19.72 -5.55
CA GLU A 368 8.56 -19.00 -4.69
C GLU A 368 8.38 -17.49 -4.90
N ALA A 369 7.64 -16.83 -4.01
CA ALA A 369 7.26 -15.43 -4.21
C ALA A 369 8.45 -14.48 -4.33
N PHE A 370 8.29 -13.43 -5.15
CA PHE A 370 9.37 -12.47 -5.44
C PHE A 370 9.98 -11.88 -4.15
N VAL A 371 9.14 -11.46 -3.20
CA VAL A 371 9.58 -10.94 -1.91
C VAL A 371 10.36 -11.96 -1.07
N TYR A 372 9.98 -13.24 -1.11
CA TYR A 372 10.70 -14.31 -0.42
C TYR A 372 12.04 -14.60 -1.09
N LYS A 373 12.11 -14.64 -2.44
CA LYS A 373 13.37 -14.73 -3.20
C LYS A 373 14.34 -13.61 -2.83
N ARG A 374 13.85 -12.38 -2.74
CA ARG A 374 14.63 -11.17 -2.37
C ARG A 374 15.22 -11.32 -0.96
N LEU A 375 14.39 -11.61 0.04
CA LEU A 375 14.83 -11.74 1.44
C LEU A 375 15.80 -12.92 1.65
N LYS A 376 15.51 -14.07 1.03
CA LYS A 376 16.42 -15.23 0.99
C LYS A 376 17.77 -14.89 0.36
N SER A 377 17.79 -14.10 -0.71
CA SER A 377 19.02 -13.63 -1.36
C SER A 377 19.82 -12.64 -0.50
N ALA A 378 19.15 -11.89 0.38
CA ALA A 378 19.80 -11.05 1.39
C ALA A 378 20.33 -11.83 2.62
N GLY A 379 20.10 -13.14 2.66
CA GLY A 379 20.51 -14.03 3.77
C GLY A 379 19.54 -14.06 4.95
N ALA A 380 18.32 -13.52 4.82
CA ALA A 380 17.33 -13.53 5.90
C ALA A 380 16.74 -14.94 6.12
N VAL A 381 16.41 -15.24 7.37
CA VAL A 381 15.95 -16.56 7.84
C VAL A 381 14.45 -16.57 8.09
N LEU A 382 13.68 -17.31 7.29
CA LEU A 382 12.24 -17.42 7.49
C LEU A 382 11.94 -18.34 8.68
N VAL A 383 11.32 -17.81 9.74
CA VAL A 383 10.95 -18.59 10.95
C VAL A 383 9.46 -18.92 11.04
N ALA A 384 8.58 -18.16 10.38
CA ALA A 384 7.14 -18.40 10.43
C ALA A 384 6.35 -17.84 9.23
N LYS A 385 5.30 -18.58 8.82
CA LYS A 385 4.14 -18.04 8.12
C LYS A 385 3.16 -17.49 9.17
N LEU A 386 2.87 -16.20 9.09
CA LEU A 386 2.08 -15.44 10.06
C LEU A 386 0.64 -15.25 9.59
N VAL A 387 -0.28 -15.19 10.55
CA VAL A 387 -1.73 -15.10 10.31
C VAL A 387 -2.10 -13.92 9.42
N THR A 388 -3.03 -14.20 8.51
CA THR A 388 -3.77 -13.22 7.73
C THR A 388 -5.25 -13.40 8.04
N GLY A 389 -6.03 -12.32 8.00
CA GLY A 389 -7.49 -12.43 7.81
C GLY A 389 -7.78 -13.25 6.54
N SER A 390 -8.90 -13.97 6.54
CA SER A 390 -9.28 -14.91 5.48
C SER A 390 -9.36 -14.18 4.15
N LEU A 391 -8.68 -14.75 3.14
CA LEU A 391 -8.50 -14.16 1.81
C LEU A 391 -7.96 -12.71 1.86
N ALA A 392 -7.12 -12.43 2.86
CA ALA A 392 -6.57 -11.12 3.19
C ALA A 392 -7.62 -10.01 3.47
N TYR A 393 -8.77 -10.38 4.00
CA TYR A 393 -9.85 -9.45 4.38
C TYR A 393 -10.15 -9.52 5.87
N ASP A 394 -10.39 -8.33 6.46
CA ASP A 394 -10.56 -8.11 7.91
C ASP A 394 -9.58 -8.94 8.76
N ASP A 395 -9.93 -9.38 9.98
CA ASP A 395 -9.04 -10.08 10.91
C ASP A 395 -9.49 -11.51 11.29
N ILE A 396 -10.59 -12.02 10.72
CA ILE A 396 -11.11 -13.36 10.98
C ILE A 396 -10.37 -14.39 10.12
N TRP A 397 -9.82 -15.45 10.72
CA TRP A 397 -9.04 -16.49 10.03
C TRP A 397 -9.35 -17.87 10.59
N PHE A 398 -9.75 -18.82 9.74
CA PHE A 398 -10.35 -20.10 10.14
C PHE A 398 -11.56 -20.01 11.10
N GLY A 399 -12.06 -18.80 11.39
CA GLY A 399 -13.04 -18.48 12.45
C GLY A 399 -12.45 -18.08 13.81
N GLY A 400 -11.12 -17.92 13.92
CA GLY A 400 -10.43 -17.30 15.06
C GLY A 400 -9.96 -15.87 14.73
N ARG A 401 -9.30 -15.19 15.69
CA ARG A 401 -8.78 -13.83 15.56
C ARG A 401 -7.48 -13.66 16.35
N THR A 402 -6.48 -13.00 15.76
CA THR A 402 -5.20 -12.70 16.43
C THR A 402 -5.38 -11.62 17.48
N ARG A 403 -4.79 -11.80 18.67
CA ARG A 403 -4.91 -10.86 19.80
C ARG A 403 -3.87 -9.75 19.75
N ASN A 404 -4.21 -8.59 20.31
CA ASN A 404 -3.31 -7.44 20.40
C ASN A 404 -2.29 -7.62 21.54
N PRO A 405 -0.96 -7.58 21.28
CA PRO A 405 0.07 -7.61 22.32
C PRO A 405 -0.09 -6.58 23.45
N TRP A 406 -0.62 -5.38 23.15
CA TRP A 406 -0.82 -4.33 24.15
C TRP A 406 -2.04 -4.55 25.04
N ASN A 407 -2.99 -5.38 24.60
CA ASN A 407 -4.22 -5.70 25.30
C ASN A 407 -4.80 -7.02 24.77
N ILE A 408 -4.50 -8.14 25.44
CA ILE A 408 -4.87 -9.49 24.95
C ILE A 408 -6.36 -9.86 25.16
N GLU A 409 -7.20 -8.91 25.57
CA GLU A 409 -8.68 -8.99 25.44
C GLU A 409 -9.20 -8.35 24.14
N GLU A 410 -8.34 -7.64 23.40
CA GLU A 410 -8.62 -7.04 22.11
C GLU A 410 -7.93 -7.80 20.98
N PHE A 411 -8.45 -7.64 19.75
CA PHE A 411 -7.85 -8.18 18.53
C PHE A 411 -6.92 -7.17 17.84
N SER A 412 -5.98 -7.69 17.05
CA SER A 412 -4.97 -6.91 16.34
C SER A 412 -5.51 -6.06 15.20
N THR A 413 -6.78 -6.23 14.80
CA THR A 413 -7.30 -5.89 13.45
C THR A 413 -6.50 -6.58 12.35
N GLY A 414 -6.82 -6.30 11.08
CA GLY A 414 -6.33 -7.07 9.95
C GLY A 414 -6.30 -6.30 8.63
N SER A 415 -5.93 -6.95 7.52
CA SER A 415 -5.67 -8.39 7.44
C SER A 415 -4.24 -8.84 7.70
N SER A 416 -3.26 -7.95 7.86
CA SER A 416 -1.90 -8.33 8.30
C SER A 416 -1.79 -8.49 9.83
N ALA A 417 -2.76 -9.20 10.40
CA ALA A 417 -2.93 -9.43 11.84
C ALA A 417 -1.70 -10.08 12.50
N GLY A 418 -1.27 -11.22 11.97
CA GLY A 418 -0.10 -11.96 12.44
C GLY A 418 1.22 -11.18 12.33
N PRO A 419 1.55 -10.55 11.19
CA PRO A 419 2.69 -9.64 11.04
C PRO A 419 2.75 -8.56 12.13
N ALA A 420 1.67 -7.83 12.36
CA ALA A 420 1.67 -6.72 13.32
C ALA A 420 1.85 -7.21 14.77
N ALA A 421 1.06 -8.21 15.18
CA ALA A 421 1.15 -8.77 16.53
C ALA A 421 2.51 -9.42 16.82
N SER A 422 3.07 -10.16 15.85
CA SER A 422 4.34 -10.87 16.05
C SER A 422 5.54 -9.91 16.11
N THR A 423 5.57 -8.86 15.27
CA THR A 423 6.61 -7.83 15.36
C THR A 423 6.49 -7.03 16.67
N SER A 424 5.26 -6.67 17.07
CA SER A 424 5.00 -5.90 18.30
C SER A 424 5.46 -6.65 19.56
N ALA A 425 5.15 -7.95 19.65
CA ALA A 425 5.57 -8.83 20.75
C ALA A 425 7.08 -9.20 20.74
N GLY A 426 7.85 -8.75 19.74
CA GLY A 426 9.23 -9.19 19.54
C GLY A 426 9.34 -10.70 19.25
N MET A 427 8.32 -11.31 18.66
CA MET A 427 8.38 -12.71 18.18
C MET A 427 9.18 -12.82 16.87
N VAL A 428 9.30 -11.72 16.12
CA VAL A 428 10.22 -11.53 15.00
C VAL A 428 10.77 -10.09 15.01
N PRO A 429 12.01 -9.83 14.53
CA PRO A 429 12.52 -8.47 14.33
C PRO A 429 11.68 -7.67 13.32
N PHE A 430 11.27 -8.33 12.24
CA PHE A 430 10.39 -7.78 11.22
C PHE A 430 9.50 -8.86 10.57
N ALA A 431 8.44 -8.42 9.92
CA ALA A 431 7.58 -9.25 9.09
C ALA A 431 7.18 -8.54 7.79
N ILE A 432 6.81 -9.29 6.76
CA ILE A 432 6.15 -8.74 5.57
C ILE A 432 4.64 -9.00 5.65
N GLY A 433 3.85 -7.95 5.45
CA GLY A 433 2.41 -8.03 5.24
C GLY A 433 1.97 -7.42 3.91
N SER A 434 0.66 -7.23 3.75
CA SER A 434 0.07 -6.64 2.54
C SER A 434 -1.08 -5.69 2.82
N GLU A 435 -1.30 -4.73 1.93
CA GLU A 435 -2.44 -3.82 1.94
C GLU A 435 -3.11 -3.67 0.57
N THR A 436 -4.41 -4.00 0.53
CA THR A 436 -5.37 -3.60 -0.50
C THR A 436 -6.01 -2.27 -0.10
N ALA A 437 -6.64 -2.25 1.08
CA ALA A 437 -7.13 -1.09 1.81
C ALA A 437 -6.89 -1.32 3.31
N GLY A 438 -6.10 -0.47 3.95
CA GLY A 438 -5.87 -0.46 5.41
C GLY A 438 -5.16 -1.66 6.05
N SER A 439 -4.98 -2.77 5.34
CA SER A 439 -4.45 -4.03 5.89
C SER A 439 -2.96 -4.02 6.27
N ILE A 440 -2.23 -2.92 6.06
CA ILE A 440 -0.99 -2.57 6.77
C ILE A 440 -1.28 -1.54 7.86
N THR A 441 -1.99 -0.44 7.54
CA THR A 441 -2.14 0.70 8.46
C THR A 441 -2.93 0.40 9.72
N PHE A 442 -4.10 -0.25 9.64
CA PHE A 442 -4.91 -0.60 10.82
C PHE A 442 -4.19 -1.54 11.80
N PRO A 443 -3.66 -2.71 11.37
CA PRO A 443 -2.99 -3.61 12.32
C PRO A 443 -1.68 -3.02 12.85
N ALA A 444 -0.95 -2.22 12.06
CA ALA A 444 0.22 -1.50 12.56
C ALA A 444 -0.14 -0.47 13.64
N ALA A 445 -1.20 0.32 13.41
CA ALA A 445 -1.72 1.28 14.37
C ALA A 445 -2.17 0.58 15.67
N ARG A 446 -2.97 -0.48 15.54
CA ARG A 446 -3.54 -1.23 16.67
C ARG A 446 -2.50 -1.95 17.51
N CYS A 447 -1.45 -2.50 16.89
CA CYS A 447 -0.36 -3.18 17.59
C CYS A 447 0.83 -2.24 17.94
N GLY A 448 0.76 -0.96 17.59
CA GLY A 448 1.76 0.05 17.98
C GLY A 448 3.14 -0.20 17.36
N VAL A 449 3.19 -0.63 16.11
CA VAL A 449 4.44 -0.94 15.37
C VAL A 449 4.68 0.06 14.25
N THR A 450 5.95 0.20 13.86
CA THR A 450 6.32 1.03 12.71
C THR A 450 6.15 0.21 11.44
N ALA A 451 5.32 0.64 10.51
CA ALA A 451 5.09 -0.09 9.27
C ALA A 451 5.09 0.84 8.06
N LEU A 452 5.56 0.35 6.93
CA LEU A 452 5.51 1.06 5.66
C LEU A 452 4.54 0.36 4.73
N ARG A 453 3.54 1.10 4.25
CA ARG A 453 2.87 0.79 2.99
C ARG A 453 3.57 1.60 1.90
N PRO A 454 4.37 0.98 1.01
CA PRO A 454 5.16 1.71 0.03
C PRO A 454 4.30 2.24 -1.11
N THR A 455 4.93 3.02 -2.00
CA THR A 455 4.34 3.38 -3.30
C THR A 455 3.90 2.13 -4.06
N PHE A 456 2.74 2.23 -4.73
CA PHE A 456 2.24 1.14 -5.57
C PHE A 456 3.25 0.74 -6.67
N GLY A 457 3.48 -0.56 -6.81
CA GLY A 457 4.42 -1.14 -7.77
C GLY A 457 5.91 -1.08 -7.38
N THR A 458 6.28 -0.53 -6.21
CA THR A 458 7.67 -0.54 -5.71
C THR A 458 8.17 -1.94 -5.37
N VAL A 459 7.27 -2.82 -4.91
CA VAL A 459 7.55 -4.21 -4.56
C VAL A 459 6.66 -5.11 -5.41
N ALA A 460 7.26 -5.96 -6.24
CA ALA A 460 6.50 -6.89 -7.08
C ALA A 460 5.79 -7.99 -6.26
N ARG A 461 4.61 -8.39 -6.73
CA ARG A 461 3.65 -9.25 -6.01
C ARG A 461 3.51 -10.67 -6.61
N THR A 462 4.43 -11.07 -7.47
CA THR A 462 4.46 -12.41 -8.10
C THR A 462 4.46 -13.52 -7.05
N ASP A 463 3.58 -14.52 -7.26
CA ASP A 463 3.24 -15.62 -6.34
C ASP A 463 2.73 -15.16 -4.94
N VAL A 464 2.00 -14.06 -4.89
CA VAL A 464 1.21 -13.65 -3.72
C VAL A 464 -0.28 -13.59 -4.10
N MET A 465 -1.16 -14.05 -3.20
CA MET A 465 -2.60 -13.91 -3.39
C MET A 465 -2.98 -12.42 -3.53
N SER A 466 -3.79 -12.10 -4.54
CA SER A 466 -4.31 -10.75 -4.78
C SER A 466 -5.80 -10.68 -4.44
N ILE A 467 -6.23 -9.54 -3.89
CA ILE A 467 -7.64 -9.13 -3.84
C ILE A 467 -7.93 -8.16 -4.99
N SER A 468 -6.99 -7.24 -5.24
CA SER A 468 -7.08 -6.29 -6.34
C SER A 468 -5.70 -5.95 -6.89
N GLU A 469 -5.44 -6.35 -8.12
CA GLU A 469 -4.15 -6.18 -8.79
C GLU A 469 -3.76 -4.69 -8.93
N SER A 470 -4.76 -3.81 -8.93
CA SER A 470 -4.61 -2.36 -9.02
C SER A 470 -4.50 -1.65 -7.66
N LEU A 471 -4.68 -2.36 -6.54
CA LEU A 471 -4.61 -1.81 -5.18
C LEU A 471 -3.54 -2.50 -4.31
N ASP A 472 -3.28 -3.79 -4.46
CA ASP A 472 -2.44 -4.54 -3.52
C ASP A 472 -0.99 -4.05 -3.45
N LYS A 473 -0.45 -3.97 -2.24
CA LYS A 473 0.94 -3.57 -1.93
C LYS A 473 1.53 -4.52 -0.90
N LEU A 474 2.81 -4.84 -1.00
CA LEU A 474 3.58 -5.54 0.05
C LEU A 474 4.38 -4.52 0.85
N GLY A 475 4.50 -4.72 2.16
CA GLY A 475 5.20 -3.77 3.03
C GLY A 475 5.73 -4.36 4.34
N PRO A 476 6.80 -3.79 4.91
CA PRO A 476 7.38 -4.25 6.15
C PRO A 476 6.62 -3.76 7.39
N PHE A 477 6.55 -4.63 8.39
CA PHE A 477 6.22 -4.36 9.78
C PHE A 477 7.47 -4.51 10.63
N CYS A 478 7.94 -3.42 11.22
CA CYS A 478 9.15 -3.35 12.03
C CYS A 478 8.88 -2.61 13.36
N ARG A 479 9.91 -2.42 14.18
CA ARG A 479 9.84 -1.53 15.36
C ARG A 479 10.56 -0.19 15.16
N SER A 480 11.09 0.07 13.97
CA SER A 480 11.63 1.40 13.61
C SER A 480 11.49 1.69 12.12
N ALA A 481 11.54 2.98 11.76
CA ALA A 481 11.56 3.45 10.38
C ALA A 481 12.88 3.12 9.67
N VAL A 482 13.99 3.05 10.44
CA VAL A 482 15.30 2.58 10.00
C VAL A 482 15.19 1.14 9.45
N ASP A 483 14.58 0.25 10.22
CA ASP A 483 14.36 -1.14 9.80
C ASP A 483 13.45 -1.18 8.56
N CYS A 484 12.34 -0.43 8.53
CA CYS A 484 11.45 -0.35 7.37
C CYS A 484 12.19 0.06 6.09
N ALA A 485 13.14 1.01 6.16
CA ALA A 485 13.94 1.43 5.00
C ALA A 485 14.88 0.32 4.50
N ILE A 486 15.52 -0.42 5.40
CA ILE A 486 16.39 -1.56 5.05
C ILE A 486 15.57 -2.68 4.41
N ILE A 487 14.40 -3.01 4.98
CA ILE A 487 13.56 -4.07 4.41
C ILE A 487 13.03 -3.63 3.03
N LEU A 488 12.58 -2.37 2.89
CA LEU A 488 12.15 -1.83 1.59
C LEU A 488 13.25 -1.96 0.53
N ASP A 489 14.48 -1.58 0.86
CA ASP A 489 15.60 -1.64 -0.08
C ASP A 489 15.93 -3.08 -0.50
N ALA A 490 15.83 -4.03 0.43
CA ALA A 490 16.03 -5.45 0.14
C ALA A 490 14.92 -6.06 -0.74
N ILE A 491 13.67 -5.62 -0.61
CA ILE A 491 12.50 -6.23 -1.29
C ILE A 491 12.03 -5.49 -2.54
N ARG A 492 12.39 -4.20 -2.73
CA ARG A 492 11.96 -3.42 -3.90
C ARG A 492 12.50 -3.98 -5.21
N GLY A 493 11.82 -3.64 -6.29
CA GLY A 493 12.22 -3.97 -7.66
C GLY A 493 11.09 -4.57 -8.48
N LYS A 494 11.31 -4.58 -9.79
CA LYS A 494 10.39 -5.11 -10.79
C LYS A 494 10.50 -6.63 -10.90
N ASP A 495 9.39 -7.27 -11.22
CA ASP A 495 9.34 -8.65 -11.69
C ASP A 495 8.58 -8.77 -13.02
N ALA A 496 8.86 -9.82 -13.80
CA ALA A 496 8.15 -10.08 -15.05
C ALA A 496 6.72 -10.63 -14.84
N GLY A 497 6.44 -11.23 -13.69
CA GLY A 497 5.13 -11.76 -13.30
C GLY A 497 4.15 -10.72 -12.75
N ASP A 498 4.60 -9.48 -12.47
CA ASP A 498 3.74 -8.39 -11.99
C ASP A 498 3.82 -7.20 -12.99
N PRO A 499 2.86 -7.08 -13.93
CA PRO A 499 2.85 -6.00 -14.94
C PRO A 499 2.78 -4.57 -14.38
N SER A 500 2.36 -4.43 -13.12
CA SER A 500 2.26 -3.16 -12.41
C SER A 500 3.51 -2.83 -11.58
N SER A 501 4.42 -3.79 -11.42
CA SER A 501 5.70 -3.57 -10.75
C SER A 501 6.66 -2.71 -11.59
N ARG A 502 7.48 -1.91 -10.91
CA ARG A 502 8.39 -0.92 -11.51
C ARG A 502 9.74 -0.94 -10.83
N GLU A 503 10.78 -0.60 -11.60
CA GLU A 503 12.03 -0.11 -11.00
C GLU A 503 11.77 1.31 -10.52
N VAL A 504 11.66 1.49 -9.19
CA VAL A 504 11.40 2.78 -8.56
C VAL A 504 12.71 3.36 -8.01
N ALA A 505 13.17 4.43 -8.64
CA ALA A 505 14.34 5.19 -8.23
C ALA A 505 14.05 6.06 -6.98
N LEU A 506 13.96 5.43 -5.81
CA LEU A 506 13.89 6.13 -4.54
C LEU A 506 15.24 6.76 -4.20
N GLY A 507 15.21 7.99 -3.68
CA GLY A 507 16.36 8.59 -2.97
C GLY A 507 16.72 7.80 -1.71
N ASP A 508 17.91 8.02 -1.18
CA ASP A 508 18.36 7.36 0.05
C ASP A 508 17.76 8.07 1.29
N PRO A 509 16.89 7.42 2.08
CA PRO A 509 16.26 8.03 3.25
C PRO A 509 17.26 8.41 4.36
N PHE A 510 18.42 7.75 4.44
CA PHE A 510 19.45 8.07 5.43
C PHE A 510 20.23 9.36 5.11
N HIS A 511 20.08 9.87 3.88
CA HIS A 511 20.77 11.05 3.36
C HIS A 511 19.83 12.22 3.04
N VAL A 512 18.55 12.13 3.42
CA VAL A 512 17.58 13.24 3.30
C VAL A 512 17.84 14.29 4.38
N ASP A 513 18.17 15.51 3.97
CA ASP A 513 18.21 16.66 4.86
C ASP A 513 16.78 17.16 5.13
N VAL A 514 16.20 16.68 6.23
CA VAL A 514 14.82 17.01 6.62
C VAL A 514 14.58 18.50 6.89
N THR A 515 15.63 19.29 7.14
CA THR A 515 15.51 20.75 7.36
C THR A 515 15.15 21.52 6.08
N LYS A 516 15.33 20.89 4.91
CA LYS A 516 14.94 21.46 3.61
C LYS A 516 13.48 21.16 3.22
N LEU A 517 12.80 20.27 3.95
CA LEU A 517 11.45 19.82 3.62
C LEU A 517 10.37 20.77 4.15
N ILE A 518 9.33 20.95 3.34
CA ILE A 518 8.06 21.56 3.74
C ILE A 518 7.06 20.43 3.98
N VAL A 519 6.61 20.28 5.22
CA VAL A 519 5.73 19.18 5.62
C VAL A 519 4.37 19.75 6.05
N GLY A 520 3.31 19.26 5.42
CA GLY A 520 1.94 19.58 5.79
C GLY A 520 1.52 18.87 7.07
N TYR A 521 0.64 19.47 7.86
CA TYR A 521 -0.14 18.75 8.87
C TYR A 521 -1.62 19.02 8.69
N LEU A 522 -2.42 17.98 8.84
CA LEU A 522 -3.88 18.02 8.75
C LEU A 522 -4.50 18.25 10.14
N ASP A 523 -5.77 18.64 10.20
CA ASP A 523 -6.50 18.92 11.46
C ASP A 523 -6.55 17.71 12.43
N ASP A 524 -6.27 16.50 11.92
CA ASP A 524 -6.23 15.24 12.66
C ASP A 524 -4.82 14.64 12.82
N ALA A 525 -3.78 15.46 12.64
CA ALA A 525 -2.40 15.11 12.92
C ALA A 525 -2.14 15.02 14.43
N GLU A 526 -1.29 14.08 14.85
CA GLU A 526 -0.79 14.01 16.23
C GLU A 526 0.23 15.14 16.43
N MET A 527 -0.17 16.21 17.13
CA MET A 527 0.61 17.45 17.26
C MET A 527 2.00 17.26 17.87
N GLU A 528 2.21 16.23 18.71
CA GLU A 528 3.55 15.90 19.21
C GLU A 528 4.55 15.67 18.06
N VAL A 529 4.12 15.02 16.97
CA VAL A 529 4.99 14.76 15.81
C VAL A 529 5.28 16.04 15.04
N VAL A 530 4.29 16.94 14.95
CA VAL A 530 4.44 18.27 14.35
C VAL A 530 5.46 19.10 15.15
N ASP A 531 5.30 19.16 16.47
CA ASP A 531 6.17 19.92 17.37
C ASP A 531 7.60 19.36 17.42
N VAL A 532 7.75 18.02 17.51
CA VAL A 532 9.06 17.36 17.50
C VAL A 532 9.80 17.57 16.17
N LEU A 533 9.14 17.40 15.02
CA LEU A 533 9.78 17.65 13.73
C LEU A 533 10.08 19.13 13.50
N SER A 534 9.21 20.04 13.97
CA SER A 534 9.48 21.47 13.96
C SER A 534 10.71 21.82 14.81
N SER A 535 10.89 21.17 15.97
CA SER A 535 12.07 21.38 16.82
C SER A 535 13.39 20.90 16.18
N GLN A 536 13.30 19.95 15.23
CA GLN A 536 14.42 19.49 14.40
C GLN A 536 14.66 20.35 13.14
N GLY A 537 13.93 21.46 12.97
CA GLY A 537 14.11 22.39 11.86
C GLY A 537 13.35 22.03 10.58
N VAL A 538 12.45 21.05 10.60
CA VAL A 538 11.53 20.78 9.48
C VAL A 538 10.51 21.92 9.39
N LYS A 539 10.16 22.38 8.18
CA LYS A 539 9.19 23.46 8.01
C LYS A 539 7.76 22.90 7.99
N LEU A 540 7.10 22.91 9.15
CA LEU A 540 5.72 22.46 9.30
C LEU A 540 4.72 23.57 8.92
N VAL A 541 3.67 23.23 8.16
CA VAL A 541 2.58 24.15 7.76
C VAL A 541 1.22 23.47 7.84
N PRO A 542 0.13 24.18 8.20
CA PRO A 542 -1.22 23.67 8.01
C PRO A 542 -1.44 23.31 6.54
N PHE A 543 -1.98 22.13 6.28
CA PHE A 543 -2.22 21.61 4.94
C PHE A 543 -3.67 21.16 4.78
N LYS A 544 -4.15 21.15 3.54
CA LYS A 544 -5.43 20.56 3.19
C LYS A 544 -5.31 19.95 1.79
N LEU A 545 -5.60 18.66 1.69
CA LEU A 545 -5.73 17.98 0.42
C LEU A 545 -7.12 18.28 -0.16
N ASN A 546 -7.17 18.90 -1.34
CA ASN A 546 -8.43 19.32 -1.98
C ASN A 546 -8.68 18.47 -3.22
N TYR A 547 -9.87 17.88 -3.29
CA TYR A 547 -10.40 17.17 -4.46
C TYR A 547 -11.93 17.35 -4.49
N THR A 548 -12.54 17.09 -5.64
CA THR A 548 -13.97 17.37 -5.92
C THR A 548 -14.91 16.19 -5.62
N ILE A 549 -14.35 15.04 -5.28
CA ILE A 549 -15.07 13.79 -5.01
C ILE A 549 -15.53 13.79 -3.54
N GLU A 550 -16.81 13.55 -3.30
CA GLU A 550 -17.43 13.65 -1.96
C GLU A 550 -17.01 12.48 -1.05
N SER A 551 -16.97 11.26 -1.58
CA SER A 551 -16.35 10.09 -0.94
C SER A 551 -15.54 9.30 -1.97
N VAL A 552 -14.34 8.86 -1.61
CA VAL A 552 -13.51 8.00 -2.47
C VAL A 552 -13.77 6.51 -2.23
N GLN A 553 -14.54 6.16 -1.19
CA GLN A 553 -14.87 4.78 -0.85
C GLN A 553 -15.61 4.07 -1.98
N SER A 554 -16.57 4.72 -2.64
CA SER A 554 -17.36 4.13 -3.73
C SER A 554 -16.49 3.71 -4.92
N ILE A 555 -15.41 4.46 -5.19
CA ILE A 555 -14.40 4.14 -6.21
C ILE A 555 -13.56 2.93 -5.77
N LEU A 556 -13.13 2.90 -4.50
CA LEU A 556 -12.33 1.79 -3.98
C LEU A 556 -13.10 0.48 -3.99
N ASN A 557 -14.32 0.46 -3.46
CA ASN A 557 -15.14 -0.75 -3.44
C ASN A 557 -15.46 -1.26 -4.85
N ILE A 558 -15.94 -0.43 -5.79
CA ILE A 558 -16.17 -0.92 -7.17
C ILE A 558 -14.89 -1.48 -7.81
N THR A 559 -13.72 -0.91 -7.50
CA THR A 559 -12.43 -1.44 -7.96
C THR A 559 -12.14 -2.81 -7.33
N MET A 560 -12.19 -2.87 -6.00
CA MET A 560 -11.81 -4.04 -5.22
C MET A 560 -12.79 -5.20 -5.41
N ASP A 561 -14.09 -4.95 -5.26
CA ASP A 561 -15.14 -5.98 -5.28
C ASP A 561 -15.19 -6.71 -6.64
N VAL A 562 -14.92 -6.00 -7.75
CA VAL A 562 -14.88 -6.58 -9.10
C VAL A 562 -13.60 -7.37 -9.36
N ASP A 563 -12.43 -6.85 -8.97
CA ASP A 563 -11.17 -7.59 -9.07
C ASP A 563 -11.24 -8.88 -8.23
N MET A 564 -11.76 -8.77 -6.99
CA MET A 564 -11.98 -9.86 -6.05
C MET A 564 -12.92 -10.94 -6.62
N LEU A 565 -14.05 -10.54 -7.22
CA LEU A 565 -14.93 -11.49 -7.90
C LEU A 565 -14.27 -12.12 -9.12
N ALA A 566 -13.48 -11.38 -9.90
CA ALA A 566 -12.78 -11.96 -11.05
C ALA A 566 -11.77 -13.03 -10.64
N HIS A 567 -11.07 -12.86 -9.51
CA HIS A 567 -10.15 -13.87 -8.97
C HIS A 567 -10.87 -15.09 -8.37
N PHE A 568 -12.05 -14.91 -7.77
CA PHE A 568 -12.76 -15.95 -7.01
C PHE A 568 -14.08 -16.43 -7.63
N ASP A 569 -14.37 -16.11 -8.91
CA ASP A 569 -15.61 -16.51 -9.61
C ASP A 569 -15.82 -18.03 -9.61
N ASN A 570 -14.78 -18.82 -9.94
CA ASN A 570 -14.89 -20.28 -9.91
C ASN A 570 -15.19 -20.82 -8.50
N TRP A 571 -14.52 -20.26 -7.48
CA TRP A 571 -14.70 -20.64 -6.08
C TRP A 571 -16.12 -20.33 -5.58
N GLN A 572 -16.69 -19.19 -5.97
CA GLN A 572 -18.09 -18.85 -5.69
C GLN A 572 -19.07 -19.78 -6.43
N ARG A 573 -18.81 -20.10 -7.71
CA ARG A 573 -19.63 -21.01 -8.52
C ARG A 573 -19.66 -22.45 -7.99
N GLU A 574 -18.56 -22.89 -7.38
CA GLU A 574 -18.44 -24.19 -6.70
C GLU A 574 -19.18 -24.21 -5.35
N GLY A 575 -19.74 -23.09 -4.90
CA GLY A 575 -20.49 -22.96 -3.64
C GLY A 575 -19.61 -22.81 -2.40
N HIS A 576 -18.30 -22.59 -2.57
CA HIS A 576 -17.39 -22.41 -1.43
C HIS A 576 -17.62 -21.11 -0.65
N ASP A 577 -18.44 -20.18 -1.18
CA ASP A 577 -18.91 -19.01 -0.45
C ASP A 577 -19.81 -19.37 0.74
N ASP A 578 -20.48 -20.53 0.72
CA ASP A 578 -21.30 -21.02 1.85
C ASP A 578 -20.46 -21.60 3.01
N ASP A 579 -19.23 -22.04 2.75
CA ASP A 579 -18.31 -22.60 3.76
C ASP A 579 -17.35 -21.56 4.38
N TYR A 580 -17.35 -20.33 3.83
CA TYR A 580 -16.47 -19.23 4.25
C TYR A 580 -16.72 -18.82 5.71
N GLU A 581 -15.65 -18.53 6.46
CA GLU A 581 -15.73 -18.37 7.92
C GLU A 581 -16.42 -17.08 8.41
N ALA A 582 -16.52 -16.03 7.59
CA ALA A 582 -17.20 -14.77 7.90
C ALA A 582 -18.29 -14.46 6.87
N GLN A 583 -19.47 -15.08 7.06
CA GLN A 583 -20.58 -15.06 6.10
C GLN A 583 -21.17 -13.66 5.82
N ASP A 584 -20.93 -12.71 6.71
CA ASP A 584 -21.31 -11.31 6.63
C ASP A 584 -20.31 -10.42 5.84
N GLN A 585 -19.21 -11.01 5.35
CA GLN A 585 -18.15 -10.30 4.62
C GLN A 585 -18.11 -10.71 3.14
N TRP A 586 -17.08 -11.47 2.73
CA TRP A 586 -16.83 -11.84 1.33
C TRP A 586 -18.03 -12.38 0.56
N PRO A 587 -18.86 -13.30 1.10
CA PRO A 587 -19.98 -13.83 0.34
C PRO A 587 -20.95 -12.74 -0.11
N VAL A 588 -21.27 -11.78 0.77
CA VAL A 588 -22.14 -10.64 0.47
C VAL A 588 -21.53 -9.75 -0.63
N GLU A 589 -20.26 -9.41 -0.48
CA GLU A 589 -19.55 -8.50 -1.39
C GLU A 589 -19.36 -9.10 -2.78
N LEU A 590 -18.90 -10.36 -2.85
CA LEU A 590 -18.78 -11.11 -4.11
C LEU A 590 -20.12 -11.26 -4.81
N ARG A 591 -21.20 -11.55 -4.07
CA ARG A 591 -22.54 -11.73 -4.65
C ARG A 591 -23.07 -10.41 -5.22
N ARG A 592 -22.97 -9.28 -4.50
CA ARG A 592 -23.36 -7.96 -5.05
C ARG A 592 -22.42 -7.46 -6.17
N ALA A 593 -21.13 -7.81 -6.15
CA ALA A 593 -20.19 -7.44 -7.21
C ALA A 593 -20.59 -7.98 -8.59
N ARG A 594 -21.27 -9.13 -8.62
CA ARG A 594 -21.76 -9.77 -9.86
C ARG A 594 -22.84 -8.96 -10.59
N LEU A 595 -23.40 -7.94 -9.92
CA LEU A 595 -24.34 -6.97 -10.47
C LEU A 595 -23.68 -5.67 -10.92
N ILE A 596 -22.34 -5.55 -10.88
CA ILE A 596 -21.59 -4.39 -11.39
C ILE A 596 -21.34 -4.55 -12.89
N PRO A 597 -21.95 -3.72 -13.76
CA PRO A 597 -21.68 -3.78 -15.19
C PRO A 597 -20.27 -3.29 -15.49
N ALA A 598 -19.62 -3.88 -16.50
CA ALA A 598 -18.31 -3.42 -16.98
C ALA A 598 -18.29 -1.91 -17.28
N VAL A 599 -19.39 -1.33 -17.75
CA VAL A 599 -19.54 0.12 -17.99
C VAL A 599 -19.27 0.91 -16.70
N ASP A 600 -19.84 0.50 -15.56
CA ASP A 600 -19.70 1.22 -14.29
C ASP A 600 -18.33 1.01 -13.64
N TYR A 601 -17.72 -0.18 -13.80
CA TYR A 601 -16.32 -0.38 -13.46
C TYR A 601 -15.41 0.57 -14.25
N ILE A 602 -15.62 0.76 -15.56
CA ILE A 602 -14.89 1.75 -16.36
C ILE A 602 -15.12 3.18 -15.83
N GLN A 603 -16.34 3.55 -15.42
CA GLN A 603 -16.58 4.89 -14.85
C GLN A 603 -15.91 5.06 -13.48
N ALA A 604 -15.88 4.04 -12.62
CA ALA A 604 -15.11 4.07 -11.37
C ALA A 604 -13.60 4.25 -11.64
N GLN A 605 -13.02 3.52 -12.60
CA GLN A 605 -11.62 3.72 -12.98
C GLN A 605 -11.34 5.09 -13.61
N ARG A 606 -12.34 5.74 -14.22
CA ARG A 606 -12.22 7.14 -14.68
C ARG A 606 -12.31 8.14 -13.52
N ALA A 607 -13.19 7.90 -12.56
CA ALA A 607 -13.28 8.69 -11.33
C ALA A 607 -11.98 8.59 -10.51
N ARG A 608 -11.36 7.40 -10.45
CA ARG A 608 -10.01 7.19 -9.93
C ARG A 608 -8.97 8.03 -10.68
N GLY A 609 -9.01 8.06 -12.01
CA GLY A 609 -8.13 8.91 -12.83
C GLY A 609 -8.28 10.42 -12.50
N LYS A 610 -9.52 10.89 -12.33
CA LYS A 610 -9.83 12.26 -11.88
C LYS A 610 -9.31 12.53 -10.45
N LEU A 611 -9.52 11.60 -9.51
CA LEU A 611 -8.98 11.68 -8.14
C LEU A 611 -7.45 11.82 -8.13
N ILE A 612 -6.75 10.96 -8.86
CA ILE A 612 -5.27 10.99 -8.94
C ILE A 612 -4.78 12.35 -9.43
N LYS A 613 -5.43 12.90 -10.46
CA LYS A 613 -5.10 14.23 -10.98
C LYS A 613 -5.30 15.30 -9.90
N GLU A 614 -6.46 15.35 -9.26
CA GLU A 614 -6.79 16.39 -8.28
C GLU A 614 -5.92 16.31 -7.02
N VAL A 615 -5.65 15.10 -6.52
CA VAL A 615 -4.73 14.87 -5.40
C VAL A 615 -3.33 15.34 -5.73
N ARG A 616 -2.78 14.95 -6.89
CA ARG A 616 -1.46 15.43 -7.36
C ARG A 616 -1.43 16.96 -7.50
N ASP A 617 -2.43 17.53 -8.16
CA ASP A 617 -2.50 18.96 -8.45
C ASP A 617 -2.73 19.78 -7.14
N SER A 618 -3.20 19.14 -6.05
CA SER A 618 -3.33 19.73 -4.70
C SER A 618 -2.10 19.54 -3.79
N PHE A 619 -1.09 18.77 -4.20
CA PHE A 619 0.11 18.55 -3.37
C PHE A 619 1.08 19.74 -3.51
N THR A 620 1.22 20.52 -2.43
CA THR A 620 2.07 21.73 -2.36
C THR A 620 3.19 21.62 -1.31
N VAL A 621 3.37 20.41 -0.76
CA VAL A 621 4.29 20.04 0.32
C VAL A 621 5.01 18.74 -0.05
N ASP A 622 6.18 18.49 0.52
CA ASP A 622 6.98 17.29 0.23
C ASP A 622 6.40 16.01 0.87
N ALA A 623 5.69 16.19 1.99
CA ALA A 623 4.98 15.16 2.74
C ALA A 623 3.85 15.80 3.57
N PHE A 624 2.94 14.99 4.11
CA PHE A 624 1.99 15.45 5.13
C PHE A 624 1.77 14.44 6.26
N ILE A 625 1.39 14.96 7.44
CA ILE A 625 1.07 14.19 8.65
C ILE A 625 -0.46 14.17 8.85
N GLY A 626 -1.02 13.02 9.21
CA GLY A 626 -2.44 12.87 9.54
C GLY A 626 -2.77 11.46 10.06
N ASN A 627 -3.97 11.26 10.61
CA ASN A 627 -4.40 9.98 11.18
C ASN A 627 -4.30 8.81 10.17
N VAL A 628 -3.59 7.73 10.56
CA VAL A 628 -3.28 6.61 9.67
C VAL A 628 -4.44 5.61 9.50
N THR A 629 -5.50 5.74 10.30
CA THR A 629 -6.69 4.88 10.30
C THR A 629 -7.98 5.64 9.92
N ASP A 630 -7.87 6.84 9.35
CA ASP A 630 -9.02 7.51 8.74
C ASP A 630 -9.41 6.80 7.43
N TRP A 631 -10.67 6.38 7.31
CA TRP A 631 -11.09 5.46 6.25
C TRP A 631 -11.06 6.10 4.85
N GLU A 632 -11.49 7.36 4.72
CA GLU A 632 -11.46 8.07 3.44
C GLU A 632 -10.01 8.29 2.98
N ARG A 633 -9.10 8.70 3.88
CA ARG A 633 -7.68 8.84 3.55
C ARG A 633 -6.98 7.50 3.28
N VAL A 634 -7.36 6.42 3.95
CA VAL A 634 -6.90 5.06 3.64
C VAL A 634 -7.34 4.65 2.23
N CYS A 635 -8.61 4.90 1.87
CA CYS A 635 -9.11 4.65 0.51
C CYS A 635 -8.35 5.48 -0.53
N LEU A 636 -8.19 6.78 -0.29
CA LEU A 636 -7.49 7.71 -1.17
C LEU A 636 -6.02 7.29 -1.36
N GLY A 637 -5.31 6.99 -0.27
CA GLY A 637 -3.91 6.56 -0.30
C GLY A 637 -3.69 5.29 -1.13
N ASN A 638 -4.67 4.38 -1.14
CA ASN A 638 -4.59 3.15 -1.92
C ASN A 638 -4.97 3.35 -3.39
N LEU A 639 -6.02 4.13 -3.67
CA LEU A 639 -6.44 4.50 -5.03
C LEU A 639 -5.37 5.30 -5.78
N VAL A 640 -4.71 6.25 -5.10
CA VAL A 640 -3.64 7.11 -5.65
C VAL A 640 -2.27 6.44 -5.58
N GLY A 641 -2.11 5.38 -4.79
CA GLY A 641 -0.87 4.62 -4.68
C GLY A 641 0.26 5.34 -3.94
N MET A 642 -0.07 6.34 -3.11
CA MET A 642 0.87 7.10 -2.27
C MET A 642 1.49 6.19 -1.19
N PRO A 643 2.77 6.36 -0.80
CA PRO A 643 3.33 5.70 0.38
C PRO A 643 2.78 6.30 1.69
N VAL A 644 2.81 5.51 2.76
CA VAL A 644 2.64 6.00 4.14
C VAL A 644 3.45 5.18 5.14
N VAL A 645 4.12 5.87 6.07
CA VAL A 645 4.74 5.26 7.25
C VAL A 645 3.82 5.45 8.45
N VAL A 646 3.44 4.34 9.09
CA VAL A 646 2.76 4.31 10.39
C VAL A 646 3.82 4.53 11.47
N VAL A 647 3.62 5.51 12.34
CA VAL A 647 4.56 5.89 13.40
C VAL A 647 3.87 5.81 14.76
N PRO A 648 4.37 5.01 15.73
CA PRO A 648 3.91 5.06 17.12
C PRO A 648 4.28 6.38 17.79
N THR A 649 3.30 7.02 18.43
CA THR A 649 3.41 8.35 19.06
C THR A 649 2.98 8.35 20.54
N GLY A 650 2.59 7.20 21.09
CA GLY A 650 2.27 7.10 22.51
C GLY A 650 1.41 5.91 22.89
N LEU A 651 1.08 5.86 24.17
CA LEU A 651 0.23 4.85 24.79
C LEU A 651 -0.79 5.56 25.70
N LYS A 652 -2.06 5.15 25.60
CA LYS A 652 -3.17 5.57 26.46
C LYS A 652 -3.55 4.40 27.37
N SER A 653 -4.10 4.69 28.55
CA SER A 653 -4.76 3.67 29.37
C SER A 653 -5.93 3.07 28.61
N ILE A 654 -6.20 1.77 28.80
CA ILE A 654 -7.40 1.13 28.25
C ILE A 654 -8.66 1.75 28.85
N GLU A 655 -9.77 1.68 28.13
CA GLU A 655 -11.09 2.06 28.66
C GLU A 655 -11.52 1.03 29.72
N ASN A 656 -12.02 1.50 30.87
CA ASN A 656 -12.49 0.67 31.99
C ASN A 656 -11.46 -0.35 32.52
N PRO A 657 -10.28 0.09 33.00
CA PRO A 657 -9.26 -0.81 33.52
C PRO A 657 -9.76 -1.62 34.74
N PRO A 658 -9.25 -2.84 34.97
CA PRO A 658 -9.56 -3.63 36.16
C PRO A 658 -9.35 -2.83 37.46
N LYS A 659 -10.22 -3.06 38.45
CA LYS A 659 -10.23 -2.29 39.72
C LYS A 659 -8.93 -2.33 40.53
N GLY A 660 -8.03 -3.28 40.24
CA GLY A 660 -6.71 -3.42 40.87
C GLY A 660 -5.53 -2.97 39.99
N GLY A 661 -5.77 -2.26 38.88
CA GLY A 661 -4.75 -1.77 37.96
C GLY A 661 -4.38 -2.75 36.84
N THR A 662 -3.81 -2.22 35.76
CA THR A 662 -3.34 -2.99 34.59
C THR A 662 -2.18 -2.28 33.87
N ASN A 663 -1.29 -3.08 33.29
CA ASN A 663 -0.24 -2.64 32.38
C ASN A 663 -0.71 -2.57 30.92
N ARG A 664 -1.89 -3.09 30.58
CA ARG A 664 -2.48 -3.04 29.22
C ARG A 664 -2.70 -1.60 28.75
N ARG A 665 -2.53 -1.35 27.45
CA ARG A 665 -2.60 -0.01 26.84
C ARG A 665 -3.34 -0.03 25.51
N THR A 666 -3.89 1.13 25.16
CA THR A 666 -4.32 1.46 23.80
C THR A 666 -3.20 2.25 23.13
N THR A 667 -2.82 1.87 21.91
CA THR A 667 -1.76 2.53 21.16
C THR A 667 -2.21 3.86 20.57
N VAL A 668 -1.27 4.79 20.37
CA VAL A 668 -1.47 6.04 19.64
C VAL A 668 -0.45 6.09 18.51
N THR A 669 -0.91 6.41 17.31
CA THR A 669 -0.09 6.40 16.10
C THR A 669 -0.51 7.48 15.12
N THR A 670 0.42 7.99 14.33
CA THR A 670 0.12 8.86 13.18
C THR A 670 0.61 8.24 11.87
N GLY A 671 0.22 8.84 10.75
CA GLY A 671 0.70 8.49 9.41
C GLY A 671 1.48 9.64 8.80
N ILE A 672 2.68 9.35 8.28
CA ILE A 672 3.45 10.28 7.44
C ILE A 672 3.32 9.82 5.99
N TYR A 673 2.63 10.63 5.19
CA TYR A 673 2.33 10.37 3.78
C TYR A 673 3.24 11.22 2.89
N ALA A 674 3.65 10.70 1.74
CA ALA A 674 4.39 11.45 0.73
C ALA A 674 3.75 11.23 -0.66
N PRO A 675 4.14 12.01 -1.69
CA PRO A 675 3.86 11.67 -3.08
C PRO A 675 4.33 10.24 -3.44
N PRO A 676 3.71 9.58 -4.44
CA PRO A 676 4.27 8.38 -5.05
C PRO A 676 5.73 8.58 -5.48
N ASP A 677 6.50 7.50 -5.37
CA ASP A 677 7.95 7.44 -5.62
C ASP A 677 8.80 8.29 -4.63
N HIS A 678 8.19 8.87 -3.59
CA HIS A 678 8.85 9.64 -2.53
C HIS A 678 8.83 8.95 -1.14
N ASP A 679 8.75 7.62 -1.11
CA ASP A 679 8.79 6.79 0.12
C ASP A 679 9.93 7.19 1.08
N HIS A 680 11.07 7.55 0.50
CA HIS A 680 12.28 7.96 1.21
C HIS A 680 12.10 9.24 2.05
N ILE A 681 11.21 10.16 1.65
CA ILE A 681 10.89 11.37 2.42
C ILE A 681 10.07 11.00 3.67
N ALA A 682 9.02 10.18 3.51
CA ALA A 682 8.21 9.71 4.63
C ALA A 682 9.03 8.88 5.63
N LEU A 683 9.94 8.04 5.12
CA LEU A 683 10.88 7.27 5.94
C LEU A 683 11.85 8.18 6.70
N ALA A 684 12.48 9.17 6.05
CA ALA A 684 13.41 10.10 6.70
C ALA A 684 12.75 10.91 7.82
N LEU A 685 11.52 11.41 7.60
CA LEU A 685 10.75 12.12 8.62
C LEU A 685 10.39 11.21 9.80
N ALA A 686 10.00 9.96 9.55
CA ALA A 686 9.75 8.98 10.60
C ALA A 686 11.01 8.64 11.39
N MET A 687 12.18 8.51 10.73
CA MET A 687 13.48 8.32 11.39
C MET A 687 13.84 9.52 12.26
N ALA A 688 13.66 10.75 11.77
CA ALA A 688 13.94 11.97 12.52
C ALA A 688 13.10 12.03 13.82
N TYR A 689 11.80 11.74 13.74
CA TYR A 689 10.94 11.66 14.94
C TYR A 689 11.39 10.56 15.92
N GLN A 690 11.71 9.35 15.42
CA GLN A 690 12.12 8.21 16.25
C GLN A 690 13.56 8.30 16.78
N ALA A 691 14.39 9.20 16.25
CA ALA A 691 15.74 9.44 16.75
C ALA A 691 15.74 10.17 18.11
N VAL A 692 14.67 10.91 18.43
CA VAL A 692 14.54 11.73 19.64
C VAL A 692 13.36 11.33 20.54
N THR A 693 12.65 10.26 20.19
CA THR A 693 11.54 9.70 20.98
C THR A 693 11.73 8.20 21.23
N ASP A 694 11.03 7.66 22.23
CA ASP A 694 11.16 6.26 22.67
C ASP A 694 9.86 5.44 22.53
N HIS A 695 8.82 6.00 21.88
CA HIS A 695 7.51 5.33 21.74
C HIS A 695 7.60 3.99 21.02
N ASN A 696 8.39 3.92 19.96
CA ASN A 696 8.62 2.70 19.17
C ASN A 696 9.55 1.69 19.88
N LYS A 697 10.19 2.09 21.00
CA LYS A 697 11.04 1.23 21.83
C LYS A 697 10.28 0.58 23.00
N GLN A 698 9.06 1.07 23.29
CA GLN A 698 8.19 0.49 24.32
C GLN A 698 7.83 -0.96 23.98
N ARG A 699 7.66 -1.80 25.01
CA ARG A 699 7.42 -3.24 24.87
C ARG A 699 6.02 -3.61 25.39
N PRO A 700 5.24 -4.46 24.69
CA PRO A 700 3.93 -4.88 25.18
C PRO A 700 4.02 -5.72 26.47
N PRO A 701 3.05 -5.60 27.39
CA PRO A 701 3.10 -6.16 28.74
C PRO A 701 2.71 -7.65 28.82
N ILE A 702 3.00 -8.46 27.80
CA ILE A 702 2.44 -9.82 27.64
C ILE A 702 2.77 -10.74 28.82
N ASP A 703 3.95 -10.59 29.43
CA ASP A 703 4.40 -11.38 30.57
C ASP A 703 4.02 -10.81 31.95
N ASP A 704 3.61 -9.54 32.03
CA ASP A 704 3.14 -8.89 33.25
C ASP A 704 2.03 -7.88 32.92
N LEU A 705 0.79 -8.36 32.96
CA LEU A 705 -0.40 -7.55 32.75
C LEU A 705 -0.73 -6.65 33.96
N GLY A 706 -0.01 -6.79 35.08
CA GLY A 706 -0.23 -6.05 36.32
C GLY A 706 -0.85 -6.92 37.43
N PRO A 707 -0.74 -6.48 38.70
CA PRO A 707 -0.88 -7.33 39.89
C PRO A 707 -2.28 -7.92 40.13
N ASN A 708 -3.31 -7.45 39.42
CA ASN A 708 -4.69 -7.91 39.55
C ASN A 708 -5.36 -8.16 38.18
N ASP A 709 -4.59 -8.19 37.09
CA ASP A 709 -5.09 -8.40 35.73
C ASP A 709 -5.06 -9.89 35.37
N GLY A 710 -5.74 -10.68 36.20
CA GLY A 710 -5.90 -12.12 36.01
C GLY A 710 -6.92 -12.43 34.93
N ILE A 711 -6.59 -12.16 33.67
CA ILE A 711 -7.45 -12.45 32.52
C ILE A 711 -7.92 -13.91 32.59
N HIS A 712 -9.23 -14.07 32.81
CA HIS A 712 -9.88 -15.36 32.94
C HIS A 712 -9.83 -16.09 31.59
N ARG A 713 -9.00 -17.13 31.51
CA ARG A 713 -8.90 -18.04 30.35
C ARG A 713 -9.99 -19.09 30.37
#